data_AF-A0A3S3TPK1-F1
#
_entry.id   AF-A0A3S3TPK1-F1
#
_cell.length_a   1.000
_cell.length_b   1.000
_cell.length_c   1.000
_cell.angle_alpha   90.00
_cell.angle_beta   90.00
_cell.angle_gamma   90.00
#
_symmetry.space_group_name_H-M   'P 1'
#
loop_
_entity.id
_entity.type
_entity.pdbx_description
1 polymer ?
#
loop_
_entity_poly.entity_id
_entity_poly.type
_entity_poly.pdbx_seq_one_letter_code
_entity_poly.pdbx_strand_id
1 'polypeptide(L)'
;MVELAKTIWRDFVTDGVPASGPYKPQKTKIREWGTFVESLSGGVNVLTHGAIADDATDNTAAFQAAITEALANGGGVVYIPAGKYWFSEASASLDPGVGNLIFRGEGWDATVLHFEEGSDPNAGDPNYKSLFLNAANSAKGSVRFEHLQFKGTLPADNIRHGGVPAFLDYYTDVIFHACKFLQLTGMAMDVHFCKRFECTNCWFEDIAADCVRARDTPNVLVDGNFILRNGDDAIAIHTSDGSATGTREGVIVTNNHLVNAGCIKVLGGRVVHVIANRIELGNLSAIQVANAATTVEGNYPLRDIIIADNIMLDTLSITGAVPNTNHSCIVLSAVPSVGQASTHNTRPGRYDVTGAAWIFPWTYDEVDVDNAASVVPPVFGILVSGNIIRRSRPAVAAFSNYGVGTRLWQGVSYDPAITDAYLRPSFGVFIGGGSFTGLAITENIIECVGNFISFPAPTYNLQYEHVLISRNITRDILNRCVLLTTAAFTVDISVEDNDFDGDTYRQNANSNINGSYLAASVPRGVDCGSLVGVKVRRNRFRNVCQALAANIPAQLLIEGNILACAPATLGFSTSNKGVGDVLQADGKFLYEIIDADPTSATYGANTNTQQLAATAMPTTGTYVQGAFVRNSSPTQANGIEGWLRLSTGNAHVLGTDWMIVGGRLTGTATFDPASLADGAGATTTVTVAGAALGDAAVASFSLDTQGITITAWVSAANTVSVRFQNESGGTLDIASGTLKATVFR
;
A
#
# COMPACT_ATOMS: atom_id res chain seq x y z
N MET A 1 55.99 24.96 23.82
CA MET A 1 55.82 24.14 25.03
C MET A 1 54.91 24.93 25.96
N VAL A 2 53.68 24.46 26.21
CA VAL A 2 52.70 25.19 27.03
C VAL A 2 53.11 25.06 28.51
N GLU A 3 53.03 26.15 29.27
CA GLU A 3 53.31 26.11 30.70
C GLU A 3 52.24 25.28 31.41
N LEU A 4 52.65 24.40 32.34
CA LEU A 4 51.71 23.55 33.08
C LEU A 4 50.86 24.39 34.05
N ALA A 5 49.69 23.88 34.44
CA ALA A 5 48.80 24.53 35.40
C ALA A 5 49.52 24.98 36.68
N LYS A 6 50.42 24.11 37.18
CA LYS A 6 51.27 24.37 38.36
C LYS A 6 52.23 25.55 38.19
N THR A 7 52.53 25.94 36.96
CA THR A 7 53.40 27.07 36.62
C THR A 7 52.57 28.35 36.44
N ILE A 8 51.42 28.25 35.76
CA ILE A 8 50.55 29.40 35.46
C ILE A 8 49.81 29.89 36.69
N TRP A 9 49.22 28.99 37.48
CA TRP A 9 48.45 29.34 38.68
C TRP A 9 49.22 29.25 39.98
N ARG A 10 50.30 28.47 40.00
CA ARG A 10 51.20 28.18 41.14
C ARG A 10 50.51 27.90 42.48
N ASP A 11 50.64 26.64 42.92
CA ASP A 11 50.28 26.15 44.26
C ASP A 11 48.78 26.14 44.63
N PHE A 12 48.02 25.26 43.98
CA PHE A 12 46.63 24.91 44.36
C PHE A 12 46.55 23.96 45.57
N VAL A 13 47.67 23.62 46.22
CA VAL A 13 47.72 22.54 47.21
C VAL A 13 47.38 23.02 48.63
N THR A 14 47.21 24.33 48.84
CA THR A 14 46.87 24.88 50.15
C THR A 14 45.46 25.47 50.14
N ASP A 15 44.50 24.71 50.66
CA ASP A 15 43.13 25.17 50.90
C ASP A 15 43.15 26.43 51.77
N GLY A 16 42.54 27.52 51.29
CA GLY A 16 42.30 28.73 52.10
C GLY A 16 43.18 29.97 51.84
N VAL A 17 44.04 30.01 50.82
CA VAL A 17 44.74 31.26 50.44
C VAL A 17 43.90 32.03 49.41
N PRO A 18 43.48 33.30 49.68
CA PRO A 18 42.78 34.11 48.70
C PRO A 18 43.64 34.32 47.46
N ALA A 19 43.06 34.13 46.27
CA ALA A 19 43.69 34.30 44.96
C ALA A 19 44.11 35.76 44.63
N SER A 20 44.38 36.60 45.63
CA SER A 20 44.71 38.03 45.51
C SER A 20 46.11 38.37 46.03
N GLY A 21 47.05 37.42 46.00
CA GLY A 21 48.49 37.74 46.11
C GLY A 21 48.99 38.62 44.95
N PRO A 22 50.20 39.21 45.04
CA PRO A 22 50.78 40.11 44.03
C PRO A 22 51.01 39.48 42.66
N TYR A 23 50.75 38.18 42.51
CA TYR A 23 50.86 37.42 41.28
C TYR A 23 49.48 37.20 40.65
N LYS A 24 49.14 38.04 39.67
CA LYS A 24 47.95 37.85 38.84
C LYS A 24 48.36 37.01 37.62
N PRO A 25 47.89 35.75 37.47
CA PRO A 25 48.17 34.97 36.28
C PRO A 25 47.73 35.75 35.04
N GLN A 26 48.60 35.83 34.05
CA GLN A 26 48.30 36.55 32.82
C GLN A 26 47.14 35.86 32.11
N LYS A 27 46.09 36.61 31.78
CA LYS A 27 44.89 36.08 31.11
C LYS A 27 45.24 35.32 29.82
N THR A 28 46.30 35.74 29.12
CA THR A 28 46.84 35.09 27.92
C THR A 28 47.38 33.69 28.22
N LYS A 29 48.11 33.51 29.33
CA LYS A 29 48.66 32.21 29.76
C LYS A 29 47.59 31.24 30.25
N ILE A 30 46.59 31.75 30.95
CA ILE A 30 45.40 30.97 31.34
C ILE A 30 44.69 30.42 30.10
N ARG A 31 44.50 31.29 29.09
CA ARG A 31 43.89 30.91 27.82
C ARG A 31 44.74 29.88 27.08
N GLU A 32 46.05 30.10 26.94
CA GLU A 32 46.98 29.14 26.32
C GLU A 32 46.94 27.75 26.97
N TRP A 33 46.82 27.66 28.30
CA TRP A 33 46.71 26.37 28.99
C TRP A 33 45.32 25.74 28.90
N GLY A 34 44.25 26.52 29.00
CA GLY A 34 42.88 26.03 28.75
C GLY A 34 42.76 25.47 27.34
N THR A 35 43.26 26.21 26.34
CA THR A 35 43.36 25.78 24.94
C THR A 35 44.20 24.51 24.78
N PHE A 36 45.29 24.36 25.53
CA PHE A 36 46.07 23.12 25.52
C PHE A 36 45.30 21.95 26.13
N VAL A 37 44.61 22.14 27.25
CA VAL A 37 43.76 21.09 27.86
C VAL A 37 42.60 20.72 26.94
N GLU A 38 42.01 21.68 26.26
CA GLU A 38 41.01 21.45 25.19
C GLU A 38 41.64 20.70 24.00
N SER A 39 42.89 20.99 23.63
CA SER A 39 43.58 20.22 22.59
C SER A 39 43.84 18.74 22.98
N LEU A 40 43.84 18.43 24.29
CA LEU A 40 43.96 17.06 24.78
C LEU A 40 42.64 16.26 24.64
N SER A 41 41.51 16.89 24.26
CA SER A 41 40.25 16.19 23.97
C SER A 41 40.18 15.60 22.54
N GLY A 42 41.30 15.58 21.80
CA GLY A 42 41.47 14.78 20.58
C GLY A 42 40.93 15.37 19.28
N GLY A 43 40.66 16.68 19.24
CA GLY A 43 40.18 17.38 18.04
C GLY A 43 40.82 18.76 17.83
N VAL A 44 40.82 19.24 16.60
CA VAL A 44 41.26 20.58 16.21
C VAL A 44 40.11 21.55 16.45
N ASN A 45 40.29 22.49 17.39
CA ASN A 45 39.23 23.42 17.81
C ASN A 45 39.23 24.67 16.93
N VAL A 46 38.09 25.00 16.29
CA VAL A 46 38.00 26.17 15.38
C VAL A 46 38.38 27.50 16.05
N LEU A 47 38.17 27.65 17.37
CA LEU A 47 38.54 28.86 18.11
C LEU A 47 40.05 29.09 18.17
N THR A 48 40.86 28.02 18.11
CA THR A 48 42.34 28.16 18.08
C THR A 48 42.86 28.66 16.75
N HIS A 49 42.01 28.64 15.72
CA HIS A 49 42.28 29.16 14.38
C HIS A 49 41.63 30.52 14.12
N GLY A 50 41.11 31.17 15.17
CA GLY A 50 40.57 32.52 15.09
C GLY A 50 39.08 32.59 14.76
N ALA A 51 38.34 31.49 14.86
CA ALA A 51 36.89 31.54 14.74
C ALA A 51 36.27 32.37 15.88
N ILE A 52 35.23 33.14 15.56
CA ILE A 52 34.50 33.97 16.51
C ILE A 52 33.00 33.64 16.39
N ALA A 53 32.43 33.24 17.52
CA ALA A 53 31.06 32.78 17.67
C ALA A 53 30.05 33.93 17.92
N ASP A 54 30.03 34.95 17.06
CA ASP A 54 29.25 36.18 17.25
C ASP A 54 28.13 36.42 16.21
N ASP A 55 27.91 35.48 15.29
CA ASP A 55 26.95 35.60 14.18
C ASP A 55 27.21 36.83 13.26
N ALA A 56 28.46 37.32 13.23
CA ALA A 56 28.82 38.54 12.50
C ALA A 56 30.20 38.47 11.82
N THR A 57 31.16 37.81 12.47
CA THR A 57 32.50 37.59 11.92
C THR A 57 32.43 36.47 10.88
N ASP A 58 32.99 36.68 9.69
CA ASP A 58 33.13 35.61 8.70
C ASP A 58 34.16 34.57 9.17
N ASN A 59 33.68 33.37 9.45
CA ASN A 59 34.46 32.29 10.02
C ASN A 59 35.12 31.38 8.98
N THR A 60 34.93 31.65 7.68
CA THR A 60 35.40 30.78 6.59
C THR A 60 36.89 30.45 6.69
N ALA A 61 37.75 31.47 6.86
CA ALA A 61 39.20 31.28 6.92
C ALA A 61 39.65 30.47 8.15
N ALA A 62 39.04 30.73 9.32
CA ALA A 62 39.37 30.03 10.55
C ALA A 62 38.96 28.54 10.48
N PHE A 63 37.78 28.26 9.94
CA PHE A 63 37.31 26.88 9.76
C PHE A 63 38.16 26.13 8.73
N GLN A 64 38.51 26.75 7.59
CA GLN A 64 39.37 26.11 6.60
C GLN A 64 40.77 25.81 7.17
N ALA A 65 41.31 26.69 8.02
CA ALA A 65 42.59 26.44 8.69
C ALA A 65 42.51 25.26 9.68
N ALA A 66 41.44 25.15 10.46
CA ALA A 66 41.20 24.02 11.35
C ALA A 66 41.05 22.69 10.58
N ILE A 67 40.31 22.71 9.46
CA ILE A 67 40.18 21.55 8.55
C ILE A 67 41.56 21.13 8.01
N THR A 68 42.35 22.09 7.56
CA THR A 68 43.69 21.84 7.01
C THR A 68 44.60 21.19 8.05
N GLU A 69 44.57 21.68 9.30
CA GLU A 69 45.34 21.07 10.40
C GLU A 69 44.84 19.64 10.71
N ALA A 70 43.52 19.43 10.78
CA ALA A 70 42.97 18.10 11.04
C ALA A 70 43.39 17.09 9.96
N LEU A 71 43.36 17.50 8.68
CA LEU A 71 43.83 16.68 7.57
C LEU A 71 45.34 16.41 7.65
N ALA A 72 46.15 17.42 8.00
CA ALA A 72 47.58 17.26 8.20
C ALA A 72 47.92 16.29 9.35
N ASN A 73 47.05 16.20 10.35
CA ASN A 73 47.13 15.23 11.46
C ASN A 73 46.65 13.82 11.07
N GLY A 74 46.29 13.59 9.80
CA GLY A 74 45.77 12.30 9.31
C GLY A 74 44.26 12.14 9.40
N GLY A 75 43.53 13.22 9.70
CA GLY A 75 42.10 13.22 9.97
C GLY A 75 41.79 13.39 11.45
N GLY A 76 40.52 13.22 11.81
CA GLY A 76 40.04 13.32 13.19
C GLY A 76 38.88 14.30 13.36
N VAL A 77 38.74 14.83 14.57
CA VAL A 77 37.63 15.73 14.92
C VAL A 77 38.02 17.18 14.65
N VAL A 78 37.21 17.90 13.89
CA VAL A 78 37.14 19.37 13.88
C VAL A 78 36.08 19.75 14.91
N TYR A 79 36.53 20.26 16.06
CA TYR A 79 35.67 20.61 17.18
C TYR A 79 35.13 22.03 17.04
N ILE A 80 33.82 22.19 17.18
CA ILE A 80 33.10 23.44 17.00
C ILE A 80 32.37 23.77 18.31
N PRO A 81 32.96 24.58 19.20
CA PRO A 81 32.33 24.92 20.48
C PRO A 81 30.99 25.65 20.32
N ALA A 82 30.16 25.64 21.37
CA ALA A 82 28.90 26.38 21.37
C ALA A 82 29.08 27.84 20.94
N GLY A 83 28.21 28.31 20.06
CA GLY A 83 28.39 29.55 19.35
C GLY A 83 27.58 29.64 18.06
N LYS A 84 27.47 30.86 17.53
CA LYS A 84 26.94 31.12 16.19
C LYS A 84 28.05 31.60 15.29
N TYR A 85 28.38 30.83 14.26
CA TYR A 85 29.45 31.11 13.33
C TYR A 85 28.84 31.47 11.99
N TRP A 86 29.12 32.69 11.52
CA TRP A 86 28.59 33.20 10.26
C TRP A 86 29.58 32.99 9.10
N PHE A 87 29.06 32.69 7.91
CA PHE A 87 29.82 32.45 6.69
C PHE A 87 29.23 33.23 5.51
N SER A 88 29.94 34.27 5.06
CA SER A 88 29.46 35.20 4.02
C SER A 88 29.32 34.56 2.65
N GLU A 89 28.28 34.89 1.87
CA GLU A 89 28.09 34.49 0.47
C GLU A 89 29.34 34.74 -0.38
N ALA A 90 30.03 35.87 -0.15
CA ALA A 90 31.21 36.26 -0.90
C ALA A 90 32.46 35.38 -0.64
N SER A 91 32.43 34.57 0.42
CA SER A 91 33.52 33.68 0.80
C SER A 91 33.36 32.29 0.20
N ALA A 92 34.49 31.67 -0.13
CA ALA A 92 34.54 30.32 -0.69
C ALA A 92 33.90 29.27 0.24
N SER A 93 33.41 28.18 -0.35
CA SER A 93 33.01 26.99 0.38
C SER A 93 34.19 26.39 1.16
N LEU A 94 33.88 25.74 2.29
CA LEU A 94 34.82 24.94 3.05
C LEU A 94 35.08 23.62 2.30
N ASP A 95 36.33 23.30 2.04
CA ASP A 95 36.73 22.01 1.47
C ASP A 95 37.12 21.05 2.61
N PRO A 96 36.32 20.01 2.90
CA PRO A 96 36.65 18.98 3.89
C PRO A 96 37.79 18.04 3.44
N GLY A 97 38.32 18.19 2.23
CA GLY A 97 39.48 17.47 1.72
C GLY A 97 39.18 16.01 1.37
N VAL A 98 40.19 15.16 1.44
CA VAL A 98 40.10 13.74 1.03
C VAL A 98 40.25 12.75 2.19
N GLY A 99 40.52 13.25 3.40
CA GLY A 99 40.78 12.44 4.60
C GLY A 99 39.51 12.03 5.36
N ASN A 100 39.70 11.55 6.60
CA ASN A 100 38.60 11.16 7.48
C ASN A 100 38.34 12.27 8.51
N LEU A 101 37.22 12.98 8.38
CA LEU A 101 36.89 14.10 9.28
C LEU A 101 35.55 13.92 9.97
N ILE A 102 35.49 14.40 11.21
CA ILE A 102 34.27 14.53 12.00
C ILE A 102 34.14 15.99 12.41
N PHE A 103 33.10 16.68 11.94
CA PHE A 103 32.71 18.00 12.40
C PHE A 103 31.75 17.84 13.57
N ARG A 104 32.21 18.16 14.79
CA ARG A 104 31.44 17.91 16.02
C ARG A 104 31.16 19.20 16.77
N GLY A 105 29.88 19.48 16.97
CA GLY A 105 29.39 20.53 17.85
C GLY A 105 29.11 20.05 19.29
N GLU A 106 28.65 20.97 20.13
CA GLU A 106 28.22 20.71 21.51
C GLU A 106 26.69 20.47 21.65
N GLY A 107 25.97 20.40 20.53
CA GLY A 107 24.51 20.24 20.46
C GLY A 107 23.91 21.17 19.40
N TRP A 108 22.85 20.73 18.72
CA TRP A 108 22.29 21.47 17.58
C TRP A 108 21.77 22.88 17.91
N ASP A 109 21.34 23.16 19.14
CA ASP A 109 20.89 24.51 19.54
C ASP A 109 22.02 25.31 20.19
N ALA A 110 23.15 24.65 20.48
CA ALA A 110 24.33 25.25 21.06
C ALA A 110 25.33 25.69 19.97
N THR A 111 25.53 24.87 18.94
CA THR A 111 26.51 25.08 17.86
C THR A 111 25.80 25.33 16.54
N VAL A 112 25.85 26.56 16.03
CA VAL A 112 25.11 27.00 14.83
C VAL A 112 26.09 27.50 13.77
N LEU A 113 26.02 26.89 12.59
CA LEU A 113 26.70 27.34 11.38
C LEU A 113 25.66 28.06 10.51
N HIS A 114 25.72 29.39 10.50
CA HIS A 114 24.84 30.25 9.73
C HIS A 114 25.56 30.68 8.45
N PHE A 115 25.05 30.32 7.29
CA PHE A 115 25.68 30.68 6.02
C PHE A 115 24.67 31.32 5.08
N GLU A 116 25.15 32.23 4.25
CA GLU A 116 24.37 32.82 3.16
C GLU A 116 24.47 31.87 1.96
N GLU A 117 23.34 31.31 1.52
CA GLU A 117 23.32 30.23 0.53
C GLU A 117 23.54 30.71 -0.93
N GLY A 118 23.53 32.02 -1.12
CA GLY A 118 23.65 32.67 -2.43
C GLY A 118 22.30 32.86 -3.14
N SER A 119 22.29 33.67 -4.20
CA SER A 119 21.04 34.09 -4.86
C SER A 119 20.54 33.20 -6.02
N ASP A 120 21.35 32.27 -6.55
CA ASP A 120 20.95 31.47 -7.73
C ASP A 120 20.45 30.07 -7.37
N PRO A 121 19.27 29.61 -7.84
CA PRO A 121 18.71 28.29 -7.54
C PRO A 121 19.44 27.08 -8.17
N ASN A 122 20.36 27.28 -9.12
CA ASN A 122 20.98 26.19 -9.89
C ASN A 122 22.43 25.91 -9.44
N ALA A 123 22.71 24.64 -9.13
CA ALA A 123 24.07 24.20 -8.83
C ALA A 123 25.01 24.42 -10.05
N GLY A 124 26.12 25.12 -9.83
CA GLY A 124 27.11 25.45 -10.87
C GLY A 124 27.11 26.91 -11.33
N ASP A 125 26.16 27.73 -10.89
CA ASP A 125 26.20 29.20 -11.03
C ASP A 125 27.18 29.82 -10.01
N PRO A 126 27.90 30.91 -10.34
CA PRO A 126 28.76 31.62 -9.39
C PRO A 126 28.07 32.10 -8.11
N ASN A 127 26.74 32.24 -8.08
CA ASN A 127 25.98 32.69 -6.91
C ASN A 127 25.25 31.55 -6.18
N TYR A 128 25.68 30.29 -6.38
CA TYR A 128 25.26 29.13 -5.59
C TYR A 128 26.36 28.80 -4.57
N LYS A 129 26.09 28.89 -3.26
CA LYS A 129 27.08 28.58 -2.23
C LYS A 129 26.71 27.33 -1.43
N SER A 130 27.58 26.31 -1.51
CA SER A 130 27.57 25.24 -0.50
C SER A 130 28.44 25.64 0.69
N LEU A 131 28.03 25.37 1.93
CA LEU A 131 28.92 25.63 3.08
C LEU A 131 30.12 24.68 3.04
N PHE A 132 29.87 23.38 2.90
CA PHE A 132 30.89 22.36 2.65
C PHE A 132 30.78 21.86 1.21
N LEU A 133 31.87 21.93 0.45
CA LEU A 133 31.90 21.53 -0.96
C LEU A 133 33.12 20.68 -1.27
N ASN A 134 32.89 19.46 -1.76
CA ASN A 134 33.91 18.75 -2.52
C ASN A 134 33.27 17.77 -3.52
N ALA A 135 33.18 18.20 -4.77
CA ALA A 135 32.61 17.44 -5.89
C ALA A 135 33.68 16.77 -6.79
N ALA A 136 34.93 16.69 -6.33
CA ALA A 136 35.99 16.12 -7.16
C ALA A 136 35.80 14.60 -7.36
N ASN A 137 35.78 14.17 -8.62
CA ASN A 137 35.66 12.76 -9.04
C ASN A 137 36.93 11.95 -8.72
N SER A 138 37.13 11.69 -7.44
CA SER A 138 38.24 10.93 -6.87
C SER A 138 37.75 10.31 -5.58
N ALA A 139 38.10 9.06 -5.31
CA ALA A 139 37.72 8.39 -4.06
C ALA A 139 38.29 9.13 -2.83
N LYS A 140 37.47 9.31 -1.80
CA LYS A 140 37.82 10.01 -0.56
C LYS A 140 37.53 9.14 0.67
N GLY A 141 38.01 9.59 1.83
CA GLY A 141 37.71 9.02 3.14
C GLY A 141 36.26 9.21 3.56
N SER A 142 36.04 9.41 4.85
CA SER A 142 34.70 9.59 5.42
C SER A 142 34.52 10.99 6.02
N VAL A 143 33.35 11.59 5.84
CA VAL A 143 32.98 12.88 6.45
C VAL A 143 31.75 12.68 7.32
N ARG A 144 31.81 13.19 8.56
CA ARG A 144 30.71 13.11 9.52
C ARG A 144 30.40 14.47 10.10
N PHE A 145 29.12 14.76 10.31
CA PHE A 145 28.62 15.92 11.03
C PHE A 145 27.80 15.46 12.22
N GLU A 146 28.14 15.96 13.41
CA GLU A 146 27.54 15.51 14.67
C GLU A 146 27.19 16.70 15.56
N HIS A 147 25.98 16.69 16.12
CA HIS A 147 25.58 17.59 17.21
C HIS A 147 25.73 19.10 16.91
N LEU A 148 25.33 19.52 15.70
CA LEU A 148 25.41 20.91 15.26
C LEU A 148 24.19 21.29 14.41
N GLN A 149 24.03 22.59 14.14
CA GLN A 149 22.98 23.12 13.28
C GLN A 149 23.56 23.82 12.06
N PHE A 150 22.92 23.59 10.92
CA PHE A 150 23.05 24.37 9.71
C PHE A 150 21.84 25.30 9.62
N LYS A 151 22.11 26.60 9.53
CA LYS A 151 21.08 27.63 9.44
C LYS A 151 21.25 28.45 8.17
N GLY A 152 20.14 28.62 7.45
CA GLY A 152 20.06 29.44 6.26
C GLY A 152 19.38 30.79 6.46
N THR A 153 18.96 31.38 5.34
CA THR A 153 18.43 32.74 5.27
C THR A 153 16.95 32.83 4.86
N LEU A 154 16.23 31.70 4.76
CA LEU A 154 14.87 31.64 4.20
C LEU A 154 13.86 32.68 4.74
N PRO A 155 13.78 32.99 6.05
CA PRO A 155 12.85 33.99 6.57
C PRO A 155 13.04 35.40 6.00
N ALA A 156 14.26 35.75 5.58
CA ALA A 156 14.57 37.06 5.01
C ALA A 156 14.22 37.14 3.51
N ASP A 157 14.25 36.01 2.80
CA ASP A 157 14.13 35.94 1.34
C ASP A 157 12.75 35.46 0.87
N ASN A 158 12.15 34.51 1.59
CA ASN A 158 10.85 33.89 1.32
C ASN A 158 10.68 33.40 -0.15
N ILE A 159 11.76 32.93 -0.74
CA ILE A 159 11.84 32.34 -2.07
C ILE A 159 12.91 31.24 -2.06
N ARG A 160 12.79 30.25 -2.95
CA ARG A 160 13.86 29.27 -3.16
C ARG A 160 15.04 29.95 -3.85
N HIS A 161 16.18 29.89 -3.19
CA HIS A 161 17.50 30.14 -3.76
C HIS A 161 18.32 28.85 -3.75
N GLY A 162 19.54 28.91 -4.28
CA GLY A 162 20.43 27.75 -4.27
C GLY A 162 21.20 27.64 -2.99
N GLY A 163 22.31 26.93 -3.08
CA GLY A 163 23.15 26.54 -1.96
C GLY A 163 22.61 25.37 -1.14
N VAL A 164 23.54 24.67 -0.51
CA VAL A 164 23.27 23.59 0.44
C VAL A 164 24.32 23.60 1.55
N PRO A 165 23.97 23.15 2.77
CA PRO A 165 24.96 22.96 3.82
C PRO A 165 26.14 22.07 3.40
N ALA A 166 25.87 21.00 2.65
CA ALA A 166 26.90 20.05 2.23
C ALA A 166 26.61 19.51 0.83
N PHE A 167 27.56 19.72 -0.08
CA PHE A 167 27.63 19.09 -1.40
C PHE A 167 28.88 18.22 -1.45
N LEU A 168 28.71 16.90 -1.33
CA LEU A 168 29.81 15.96 -1.11
C LEU A 168 29.71 14.74 -2.02
N ASP A 169 30.74 14.55 -2.84
CA ASP A 169 30.80 13.45 -3.80
C ASP A 169 31.96 12.49 -3.54
N TYR A 170 31.79 11.21 -3.90
CA TYR A 170 32.84 10.19 -3.94
C TYR A 170 33.52 9.87 -2.59
N TYR A 171 32.84 10.14 -1.48
CA TYR A 171 33.28 9.72 -0.15
C TYR A 171 32.95 8.26 0.14
N THR A 172 33.76 7.63 0.98
CA THR A 172 33.46 6.29 1.50
C THR A 172 32.20 6.34 2.36
N ASP A 173 32.13 7.27 3.31
CA ASP A 173 30.92 7.50 4.10
C ASP A 173 30.64 9.01 4.23
N VAL A 174 29.37 9.39 4.09
CA VAL A 174 28.87 10.70 4.51
C VAL A 174 27.79 10.48 5.55
N ILE A 175 27.99 10.99 6.78
CA ILE A 175 27.09 10.73 7.90
C ILE A 175 26.67 12.05 8.55
N PHE A 176 25.37 12.23 8.71
CA PHE A 176 24.77 13.25 9.55
C PHE A 176 24.10 12.57 10.74
N HIS A 177 24.49 12.96 11.95
CA HIS A 177 23.95 12.39 13.18
C HIS A 177 23.59 13.48 14.18
N ALA A 178 22.34 13.51 14.63
CA ALA A 178 21.86 14.49 15.61
C ALA A 178 22.15 15.94 15.19
N CYS A 179 21.94 16.24 13.92
CA CYS A 179 22.09 17.58 13.35
C CYS A 179 20.73 18.25 13.15
N LYS A 180 20.70 19.58 13.14
CA LYS A 180 19.52 20.38 12.78
C LYS A 180 19.77 21.16 11.51
N PHE A 181 18.79 21.16 10.62
CA PHE A 181 18.76 21.96 9.40
C PHE A 181 17.58 22.90 9.53
N LEU A 182 17.83 24.21 9.46
CA LEU A 182 16.83 25.21 9.76
C LEU A 182 16.85 26.33 8.72
N GLN A 183 15.67 26.67 8.20
CA GLN A 183 15.46 27.92 7.46
C GLN A 183 16.33 28.03 6.19
N LEU A 184 16.46 26.95 5.44
CA LEU A 184 17.29 26.89 4.24
C LEU A 184 16.50 27.33 3.00
N THR A 185 17.10 28.20 2.19
CA THR A 185 16.53 28.65 0.90
C THR A 185 16.65 27.61 -0.21
N GLY A 186 17.53 26.62 -0.04
CA GLY A 186 17.74 25.49 -0.94
C GLY A 186 17.37 24.13 -0.32
N MET A 187 18.20 23.13 -0.60
CA MET A 187 18.09 21.77 -0.03
C MET A 187 18.92 21.68 1.26
N ALA A 188 18.67 20.69 2.11
CA ALA A 188 19.46 20.51 3.33
C ALA A 188 20.79 19.76 3.11
N MET A 189 20.93 19.04 2.00
CA MET A 189 22.17 18.39 1.55
C MET A 189 22.06 17.96 0.09
N ASP A 190 23.18 17.66 -0.55
CA ASP A 190 23.24 16.95 -1.82
C ASP A 190 24.48 16.03 -1.82
N VAL A 191 24.27 14.71 -1.75
CA VAL A 191 25.35 13.72 -1.59
C VAL A 191 25.33 12.76 -2.77
N HIS A 192 26.47 12.58 -3.45
CA HIS A 192 26.54 11.74 -4.66
C HIS A 192 27.67 10.73 -4.65
N PHE A 193 27.47 9.62 -5.37
CA PHE A 193 28.53 8.66 -5.70
C PHE A 193 29.31 8.17 -4.47
N CYS A 194 28.70 8.20 -3.30
CA CYS A 194 29.32 7.77 -2.06
C CYS A 194 29.14 6.26 -1.91
N LYS A 195 30.00 5.60 -1.14
CA LYS A 195 29.79 4.16 -0.86
C LYS A 195 28.66 3.95 0.14
N ARG A 196 28.53 4.84 1.13
CA ARG A 196 27.48 4.83 2.15
C ARG A 196 27.08 6.26 2.55
N PHE A 197 25.78 6.46 2.75
CA PHE A 197 25.22 7.69 3.28
C PHE A 197 24.27 7.38 4.44
N GLU A 198 24.38 8.14 5.52
CA GLU A 198 23.47 8.03 6.66
C GLU A 198 22.98 9.40 7.14
N CYS A 199 21.68 9.49 7.37
CA CYS A 199 21.07 10.63 8.05
C CYS A 199 20.23 10.10 9.22
N THR A 200 20.71 10.31 10.44
CA THR A 200 20.13 9.68 11.63
C THR A 200 19.84 10.69 12.74
N ASN A 201 18.65 10.59 13.32
CA ASN A 201 18.23 11.41 14.46
C ASN A 201 18.34 12.93 14.19
N CYS A 202 18.18 13.37 12.95
CA CYS A 202 18.27 14.79 12.56
C CYS A 202 16.91 15.48 12.59
N TRP A 203 16.93 16.81 12.72
CA TRP A 203 15.77 17.69 12.68
C TRP A 203 15.82 18.60 11.46
N PHE A 204 14.72 18.69 10.71
CA PHE A 204 14.59 19.56 9.54
C PHE A 204 13.38 20.46 9.70
N GLU A 205 13.55 21.76 9.53
CA GLU A 205 12.46 22.72 9.69
C GLU A 205 12.62 23.91 8.74
N ASP A 206 11.55 24.25 8.03
CA ASP A 206 11.50 25.36 7.08
C ASP A 206 12.57 25.23 6.00
N ILE A 207 12.50 24.14 5.24
CA ILE A 207 13.43 23.85 4.14
C ILE A 207 12.71 24.08 2.82
N ALA A 208 13.23 25.00 2.00
CA ALA A 208 12.59 25.44 0.77
C ALA A 208 12.40 24.33 -0.28
N ALA A 209 13.36 23.39 -0.37
CA ALA A 209 13.34 22.23 -1.24
C ALA A 209 13.68 20.95 -0.43
N ASP A 210 14.38 19.98 -1.02
CA ASP A 210 14.63 18.67 -0.43
C ASP A 210 15.32 18.71 0.93
N CYS A 211 14.88 17.89 1.90
CA CYS A 211 15.60 17.74 3.16
C CYS A 211 16.73 16.70 3.03
N VAL A 212 16.41 15.41 3.09
CA VAL A 212 17.43 14.36 2.98
C VAL A 212 17.58 13.96 1.53
N ARG A 213 18.70 14.31 0.90
CA ARG A 213 18.95 14.01 -0.51
C ARG A 213 20.26 13.26 -0.71
N ALA A 214 20.17 12.10 -1.36
CA ALA A 214 21.32 11.32 -1.80
C ALA A 214 21.05 10.74 -3.19
N ARG A 215 22.05 10.81 -4.08
CA ARG A 215 21.97 10.19 -5.41
C ARG A 215 23.13 9.24 -5.67
N ASP A 216 22.87 8.22 -6.48
CA ASP A 216 23.89 7.28 -6.96
C ASP A 216 24.77 6.70 -5.85
N THR A 217 24.16 6.52 -4.69
CA THR A 217 24.77 6.02 -3.47
C THR A 217 23.99 4.76 -3.07
N PRO A 218 24.62 3.58 -3.02
CA PRO A 218 23.91 2.32 -2.82
C PRO A 218 23.38 2.22 -1.38
N ASN A 219 24.30 2.28 -0.42
CA ASN A 219 23.98 2.00 0.98
C ASN A 219 23.47 3.27 1.65
N VAL A 220 22.15 3.46 1.68
CA VAL A 220 21.49 4.64 2.24
C VAL A 220 20.67 4.26 3.46
N LEU A 221 20.96 4.88 4.60
CA LEU A 221 20.14 4.78 5.81
C LEU A 221 19.59 6.15 6.21
N VAL A 222 18.26 6.27 6.25
CA VAL A 222 17.57 7.46 6.76
C VAL A 222 16.67 7.02 7.91
N ASP A 223 17.13 7.26 9.14
CA ASP A 223 16.53 6.67 10.35
C ASP A 223 16.25 7.71 11.45
N GLY A 224 15.04 7.68 12.01
CA GLY A 224 14.71 8.42 13.23
C GLY A 224 14.70 9.95 13.07
N ASN A 225 14.52 10.48 11.85
CA ASN A 225 14.52 11.92 11.61
C ASN A 225 13.14 12.55 11.80
N PHE A 226 13.11 13.83 12.16
CA PHE A 226 11.90 14.65 12.20
C PHE A 226 11.95 15.75 11.14
N ILE A 227 10.92 15.84 10.30
CA ILE A 227 10.83 16.82 9.22
C ILE A 227 9.53 17.60 9.37
N LEU A 228 9.65 18.92 9.49
CA LEU A 228 8.53 19.84 9.59
C LEU A 228 8.63 20.90 8.49
N ARG A 229 7.54 21.09 7.74
CA ARG A 229 7.39 22.20 6.78
C ARG A 229 8.52 22.24 5.73
N ASN A 230 8.40 21.38 4.73
CA ASN A 230 9.33 21.28 3.59
C ASN A 230 8.62 21.61 2.28
N GLY A 231 9.36 22.21 1.34
CA GLY A 231 8.81 22.78 0.11
C GLY A 231 8.98 21.95 -1.17
N ASP A 232 9.58 20.76 -1.10
CA ASP A 232 9.68 19.80 -2.21
C ASP A 232 9.61 18.36 -1.68
N ASP A 233 10.53 17.44 -1.99
CA ASP A 233 10.56 16.10 -1.41
C ASP A 233 11.11 16.14 0.02
N ALA A 234 10.51 15.39 0.94
CA ALA A 234 11.04 15.32 2.30
C ALA A 234 12.31 14.45 2.35
N ILE A 235 12.29 13.32 1.64
CA ILE A 235 13.42 12.40 1.53
C ILE A 235 13.51 11.99 0.06
N ALA A 236 14.60 12.37 -0.60
CA ALA A 236 14.86 12.18 -2.02
C ALA A 236 16.06 11.26 -2.23
N ILE A 237 15.80 9.98 -2.53
CA ILE A 237 16.85 9.00 -2.85
C ILE A 237 16.76 8.68 -4.33
N HIS A 238 17.63 9.25 -5.15
CA HIS A 238 17.50 9.17 -6.61
C HIS A 238 18.72 8.53 -7.26
N THR A 239 18.60 8.25 -8.54
CA THR A 239 19.70 7.78 -9.38
C THR A 239 19.81 8.73 -10.56
N SER A 240 20.99 9.24 -10.89
CA SER A 240 21.20 10.07 -12.07
C SER A 240 21.38 9.22 -13.33
N ASP A 241 21.14 9.82 -14.49
CA ASP A 241 21.53 9.22 -15.77
C ASP A 241 23.06 9.25 -15.93
N GLY A 242 23.69 8.13 -16.28
CA GLY A 242 25.13 8.07 -16.58
C GLY A 242 26.06 7.66 -15.43
N SER A 243 25.53 7.16 -14.32
CA SER A 243 26.33 6.64 -13.20
C SER A 243 26.80 5.18 -13.46
N ALA A 244 27.99 4.80 -12.98
CA ALA A 244 28.58 3.47 -13.22
C ALA A 244 27.74 2.32 -12.62
N THR A 245 27.94 1.10 -13.11
CA THR A 245 27.26 -0.12 -12.65
C THR A 245 27.48 -0.38 -11.14
N GLY A 246 26.45 -0.89 -10.43
CA GLY A 246 26.56 -1.39 -9.05
C GLY A 246 26.28 -0.43 -7.87
N THR A 247 25.85 0.82 -8.10
CA THR A 247 25.79 1.88 -7.04
C THR A 247 24.40 2.14 -6.40
N ARG A 248 23.44 1.21 -6.43
CA ARG A 248 22.01 1.59 -6.24
C ARG A 248 21.13 0.62 -5.44
N GLU A 249 21.72 -0.12 -4.50
CA GLU A 249 21.02 -1.13 -3.66
C GLU A 249 21.26 -0.89 -2.17
N GLY A 250 20.27 -1.21 -1.33
CA GLY A 250 20.41 -1.11 0.13
C GLY A 250 19.87 0.19 0.72
N VAL A 251 18.77 0.70 0.15
CA VAL A 251 18.08 1.89 0.64
C VAL A 251 17.11 1.51 1.74
N ILE A 252 17.31 2.06 2.94
CA ILE A 252 16.44 1.89 4.09
C ILE A 252 16.02 3.26 4.60
N VAL A 253 14.72 3.55 4.51
CA VAL A 253 14.09 4.75 5.08
C VAL A 253 13.12 4.30 6.16
N THR A 254 13.47 4.56 7.42
CA THR A 254 12.73 4.01 8.56
C THR A 254 12.59 4.93 9.77
N ASN A 255 11.53 4.74 10.55
CA ASN A 255 11.27 5.45 11.81
C ASN A 255 11.27 6.99 11.69
N ASN A 256 11.05 7.54 10.50
CA ASN A 256 11.01 8.99 10.32
C ASN A 256 9.60 9.53 10.60
N HIS A 257 9.52 10.77 11.11
CA HIS A 257 8.26 11.49 11.30
C HIS A 257 8.24 12.75 10.44
N LEU A 258 7.37 12.76 9.43
CA LEU A 258 7.20 13.84 8.48
C LEU A 258 5.86 14.54 8.75
N VAL A 259 5.88 15.86 8.91
CA VAL A 259 4.69 16.68 9.17
C VAL A 259 4.70 17.91 8.26
N ASN A 260 3.61 18.14 7.52
CA ASN A 260 3.52 19.26 6.58
C ASN A 260 4.74 19.26 5.61
N ALA A 261 5.09 18.09 5.11
CA ALA A 261 6.27 17.88 4.27
C ALA A 261 5.87 17.19 2.97
N GLY A 262 6.77 17.13 2.01
CA GLY A 262 6.59 16.34 0.81
C GLY A 262 6.78 14.84 1.03
N CYS A 263 7.14 14.19 -0.07
CA CYS A 263 7.14 12.74 -0.19
C CYS A 263 8.44 12.11 0.29
N ILE A 264 8.38 10.85 0.71
CA ILE A 264 9.54 9.94 0.63
C ILE A 264 9.59 9.44 -0.82
N LYS A 265 10.47 10.01 -1.63
CA LYS A 265 10.59 9.70 -3.06
C LYS A 265 11.88 8.95 -3.35
N VAL A 266 11.72 7.75 -3.90
CA VAL A 266 12.83 6.92 -4.40
C VAL A 266 12.68 6.76 -5.91
N LEU A 267 13.64 7.29 -6.67
CA LEU A 267 13.64 7.20 -8.13
C LEU A 267 14.70 6.20 -8.60
N GLY A 268 14.30 5.22 -9.41
CA GLY A 268 15.21 4.16 -9.89
C GLY A 268 15.64 3.16 -8.80
N GLY A 269 14.79 2.96 -7.78
CA GLY A 269 15.12 2.16 -6.61
C GLY A 269 15.23 0.65 -6.87
N ARG A 270 16.29 0.03 -6.34
CA ARG A 270 16.49 -1.42 -6.27
C ARG A 270 16.78 -1.83 -4.83
N VAL A 271 16.12 -2.86 -4.33
CA VAL A 271 16.26 -3.27 -2.91
C VAL A 271 15.99 -2.08 -1.98
N VAL A 272 14.71 -1.69 -1.91
CA VAL A 272 14.27 -0.48 -1.20
C VAL A 272 13.30 -0.85 -0.09
N HIS A 273 13.61 -0.44 1.13
CA HIS A 273 12.73 -0.58 2.28
C HIS A 273 12.28 0.81 2.75
N VAL A 274 10.99 1.10 2.65
CA VAL A 274 10.36 2.27 3.30
C VAL A 274 9.43 1.75 4.37
N ILE A 275 9.91 1.72 5.61
CA ILE A 275 9.26 0.96 6.69
C ILE A 275 9.11 1.75 8.00
N ALA A 276 7.99 1.58 8.69
CA ALA A 276 7.75 2.18 10.02
C ALA A 276 7.86 3.71 10.07
N ASN A 277 7.55 4.42 8.98
CA ASN A 277 7.52 5.89 8.96
C ASN A 277 6.12 6.41 9.32
N ARG A 278 6.07 7.60 9.93
CA ARG A 278 4.85 8.35 10.22
C ARG A 278 4.80 9.61 9.37
N ILE A 279 3.78 9.76 8.53
CA ILE A 279 3.66 10.86 7.57
C ILE A 279 2.30 11.53 7.77
N GLU A 280 2.30 12.83 8.03
CA GLU A 280 1.09 13.59 8.33
C GLU A 280 0.99 14.89 7.55
N LEU A 281 -0.22 15.22 7.08
CA LEU A 281 -0.47 16.46 6.33
C LEU A 281 0.45 16.59 5.10
N GLY A 282 0.82 15.44 4.52
CA GLY A 282 1.77 15.31 3.42
C GLY A 282 1.26 15.97 2.14
N ASN A 283 2.18 16.44 1.30
CA ASN A 283 1.88 17.05 0.01
C ASN A 283 1.83 16.03 -1.12
N LEU A 284 0.73 15.96 -1.87
CA LEU A 284 0.52 15.12 -3.07
C LEU A 284 0.54 13.60 -2.82
N SER A 285 1.66 13.08 -2.32
CA SER A 285 1.89 11.68 -1.99
C SER A 285 2.72 11.54 -0.72
N ALA A 286 2.51 10.44 0.00
CA ALA A 286 3.32 10.13 1.18
C ALA A 286 4.59 9.36 0.79
N ILE A 287 4.44 8.32 -0.04
CA ILE A 287 5.56 7.48 -0.52
C ILE A 287 5.45 7.29 -2.03
N GLN A 288 6.57 7.47 -2.72
CA GLN A 288 6.70 7.17 -4.15
C GLN A 288 7.97 6.36 -4.38
N VAL A 289 7.84 5.17 -4.96
CA VAL A 289 8.97 4.42 -5.52
C VAL A 289 8.70 4.24 -7.00
N ALA A 290 9.49 4.92 -7.83
CA ALA A 290 9.14 5.09 -9.23
C ALA A 290 10.33 5.21 -10.19
N ASN A 291 10.07 5.03 -11.48
CA ASN A 291 10.86 5.64 -12.54
C ASN A 291 10.39 7.09 -12.74
N ALA A 292 11.30 8.02 -13.06
CA ALA A 292 10.88 9.39 -13.31
C ALA A 292 10.08 9.50 -14.61
N ALA A 293 9.26 10.55 -14.70
CA ALA A 293 8.55 10.90 -15.93
C ALA A 293 9.45 11.61 -16.97
N THR A 294 10.67 12.01 -16.56
CA THR A 294 11.65 12.75 -17.37
C THR A 294 12.96 11.98 -17.46
N THR A 295 13.59 11.97 -18.63
CA THR A 295 14.83 11.24 -18.94
C THR A 295 16.08 11.88 -18.30
N VAL A 296 16.08 12.14 -17.00
CA VAL A 296 17.22 12.78 -16.30
C VAL A 296 17.60 12.06 -14.99
N GLU A 297 16.60 11.50 -14.28
CA GLU A 297 16.82 10.77 -13.03
C GLU A 297 15.91 9.52 -13.02
N GLY A 298 16.30 8.46 -12.33
CA GLY A 298 15.43 7.32 -12.07
C GLY A 298 15.15 6.40 -13.26
N ASN A 299 15.98 6.36 -14.30
CA ASN A 299 15.77 5.54 -15.51
C ASN A 299 16.24 4.07 -15.35
N TYR A 300 16.00 3.45 -14.20
CA TYR A 300 16.48 2.09 -13.90
C TYR A 300 15.36 1.11 -13.58
N PRO A 301 15.48 -0.17 -13.98
CA PRO A 301 14.48 -1.16 -13.61
C PRO A 301 14.30 -1.27 -12.10
N LEU A 302 13.05 -1.22 -11.66
CA LEU A 302 12.66 -1.35 -10.26
C LEU A 302 12.56 -2.84 -9.88
N ARG A 303 12.99 -3.19 -8.67
CA ARG A 303 12.82 -4.52 -8.09
C ARG A 303 12.98 -4.51 -6.57
N ASP A 304 12.44 -5.53 -5.92
CA ASP A 304 12.69 -5.83 -4.50
C ASP A 304 12.34 -4.64 -3.58
N ILE A 305 11.08 -4.22 -3.61
CA ILE A 305 10.59 -3.04 -2.88
C ILE A 305 9.64 -3.47 -1.77
N ILE A 306 9.93 -3.02 -0.56
CA ILE A 306 9.10 -3.21 0.63
C ILE A 306 8.62 -1.85 1.13
N ILE A 307 7.30 -1.67 1.15
CA ILE A 307 6.64 -0.52 1.77
C ILE A 307 5.75 -1.07 2.88
N ALA A 308 6.23 -1.03 4.12
CA ALA A 308 5.57 -1.72 5.22
C ALA A 308 5.44 -0.93 6.51
N ASP A 309 4.36 -1.20 7.25
CA ASP A 309 4.14 -0.69 8.61
C ASP A 309 4.20 0.85 8.74
N ASN A 310 3.95 1.59 7.65
CA ASN A 310 3.90 3.04 7.67
C ASN A 310 2.52 3.55 8.10
N ILE A 311 2.48 4.69 8.77
CA ILE A 311 1.25 5.39 9.14
C ILE A 311 1.17 6.69 8.34
N MET A 312 0.14 6.82 7.51
CA MET A 312 -0.10 7.98 6.64
C MET A 312 -1.43 8.61 6.99
N LEU A 313 -1.38 9.81 7.57
CA LEU A 313 -2.55 10.55 8.02
C LEU A 313 -2.73 11.81 7.20
N ASP A 314 -3.95 12.04 6.71
CA ASP A 314 -4.33 13.31 6.08
C ASP A 314 -3.40 13.68 4.90
N THR A 315 -3.17 12.75 3.96
CA THR A 315 -2.46 13.07 2.70
C THR A 315 -3.33 14.00 1.86
N LEU A 316 -2.79 15.15 1.44
CA LEU A 316 -3.59 16.23 0.87
C LEU A 316 -3.48 16.34 -0.66
N SER A 317 -4.63 16.52 -1.32
CA SER A 317 -4.74 17.13 -2.66
C SER A 317 -4.85 18.63 -2.51
N ILE A 318 -3.96 19.44 -3.09
CA ILE A 318 -4.13 20.90 -3.01
C ILE A 318 -3.98 21.50 -4.40
N THR A 319 -4.94 22.34 -4.81
CA THR A 319 -4.95 23.00 -6.11
C THR A 319 -4.40 24.43 -6.13
N GLY A 320 -3.07 24.58 -5.98
CA GLY A 320 -2.29 25.76 -6.43
C GLY A 320 -0.87 25.86 -5.83
N ALA A 321 0.18 26.09 -6.64
CA ALA A 321 1.60 25.88 -6.30
C ALA A 321 1.96 24.50 -5.69
N VAL A 322 1.62 23.33 -6.28
CA VAL A 322 0.91 23.01 -7.52
C VAL A 322 0.10 21.69 -7.31
N PRO A 323 -1.16 21.62 -7.78
CA PRO A 323 -1.97 20.40 -7.82
C PRO A 323 -1.52 19.42 -8.89
N ASN A 324 -1.67 18.13 -8.57
CA ASN A 324 -1.85 17.11 -9.58
C ASN A 324 -3.25 16.46 -9.47
N THR A 325 -3.66 15.75 -10.52
CA THR A 325 -4.87 14.93 -10.57
C THR A 325 -4.65 13.50 -10.06
N ASN A 326 -3.41 13.14 -9.69
CA ASN A 326 -2.96 11.80 -9.30
C ASN A 326 -2.30 11.81 -7.90
N HIS A 327 -3.02 12.35 -6.92
CA HIS A 327 -2.61 12.39 -5.52
C HIS A 327 -2.94 11.05 -4.84
N SER A 328 -1.90 10.32 -4.44
CA SER A 328 -2.02 8.94 -3.94
C SER A 328 -1.15 8.79 -2.71
N CYS A 329 -1.59 8.03 -1.72
CA CYS A 329 -0.78 7.81 -0.52
C CYS A 329 0.53 7.08 -0.88
N ILE A 330 0.40 5.95 -1.59
CA ILE A 330 1.52 5.17 -2.11
C ILE A 330 1.47 5.18 -3.64
N VAL A 331 2.59 5.47 -4.28
CA VAL A 331 2.79 5.30 -5.73
C VAL A 331 3.90 4.30 -5.99
N LEU A 332 3.58 3.30 -6.82
CA LEU A 332 4.55 2.40 -7.42
C LEU A 332 4.45 2.60 -8.93
N SER A 333 5.47 3.19 -9.55
CA SER A 333 5.39 3.51 -10.98
C SER A 333 6.62 3.10 -11.76
N ALA A 334 6.46 2.34 -12.85
CA ALA A 334 7.58 1.83 -13.63
C ALA A 334 7.46 2.11 -15.12
N VAL A 335 8.60 2.09 -15.82
CA VAL A 335 8.61 2.08 -17.29
C VAL A 335 8.00 0.76 -17.78
N PRO A 336 7.13 0.76 -18.81
CA PRO A 336 6.60 -0.47 -19.40
C PRO A 336 7.73 -1.43 -19.83
N SER A 337 7.51 -2.73 -19.68
CA SER A 337 8.51 -3.74 -20.10
C SER A 337 8.59 -3.85 -21.61
N VAL A 338 9.79 -3.87 -22.20
CA VAL A 338 10.01 -3.90 -23.65
C VAL A 338 11.17 -4.86 -23.98
N GLY A 339 11.07 -5.58 -25.11
CA GLY A 339 12.14 -6.44 -25.63
C GLY A 339 13.13 -5.68 -26.51
N GLN A 340 14.15 -6.37 -27.02
CA GLN A 340 15.15 -5.74 -27.89
C GLN A 340 14.56 -5.48 -29.29
N ALA A 341 14.56 -4.20 -29.71
CA ALA A 341 13.90 -3.77 -30.96
C ALA A 341 14.44 -4.44 -32.24
N SER A 342 15.71 -4.88 -32.26
CA SER A 342 16.41 -5.35 -33.46
C SER A 342 16.55 -6.88 -33.59
N THR A 343 16.32 -7.65 -32.53
CA THR A 343 16.65 -9.09 -32.48
C THR A 343 15.56 -9.88 -31.77
N HIS A 344 14.32 -9.73 -32.23
CA HIS A 344 13.10 -10.34 -31.68
C HIS A 344 12.59 -9.60 -30.41
N ASN A 345 11.47 -8.88 -30.56
CA ASN A 345 10.85 -7.99 -29.56
C ASN A 345 10.27 -8.73 -28.33
N THR A 346 10.83 -9.89 -27.97
CA THR A 346 10.47 -10.66 -26.79
C THR A 346 11.07 -9.99 -25.57
N ARG A 347 10.21 -9.52 -24.67
CA ARG A 347 10.62 -8.90 -23.41
C ARG A 347 11.28 -9.91 -22.45
N PRO A 348 12.09 -9.45 -21.47
CA PRO A 348 12.66 -10.32 -20.45
C PRO A 348 11.60 -11.06 -19.61
N GLY A 349 11.94 -12.27 -19.16
CA GLY A 349 11.06 -13.19 -18.43
C GLY A 349 10.25 -14.13 -19.33
N ARG A 350 10.57 -14.19 -20.63
CA ARG A 350 9.87 -15.01 -21.63
C ARG A 350 10.84 -15.82 -22.47
N TYR A 351 10.33 -16.92 -23.03
CA TYR A 351 11.03 -17.68 -24.04
C TYR A 351 10.87 -16.99 -25.39
N ASP A 352 11.98 -16.57 -25.99
CA ASP A 352 12.01 -16.05 -27.34
C ASP A 352 12.02 -17.22 -28.32
N VAL A 353 10.87 -17.47 -28.95
CA VAL A 353 10.71 -18.58 -29.90
C VAL A 353 11.61 -18.39 -31.12
N THR A 354 11.84 -17.13 -31.54
CA THR A 354 12.64 -16.84 -32.74
C THR A 354 14.13 -17.03 -32.47
N GLY A 355 14.62 -16.55 -31.33
CA GLY A 355 15.98 -16.79 -30.85
C GLY A 355 16.21 -18.17 -30.23
N ALA A 356 15.16 -18.98 -30.07
CA ALA A 356 15.17 -20.29 -29.40
C ALA A 356 15.88 -20.28 -28.03
N ALA A 357 15.67 -19.23 -27.25
CA ALA A 357 16.35 -19.00 -25.98
C ALA A 357 15.44 -18.30 -24.96
N TRP A 358 15.76 -18.46 -23.68
CA TRP A 358 15.15 -17.66 -22.63
C TRP A 358 15.79 -16.28 -22.55
N ILE A 359 14.95 -15.24 -22.49
CA ILE A 359 15.39 -13.87 -22.22
C ILE A 359 15.31 -13.66 -20.71
N PHE A 360 16.46 -13.76 -20.04
CA PHE A 360 16.53 -13.68 -18.59
C PHE A 360 16.42 -12.23 -18.09
N PRO A 361 15.53 -11.92 -17.12
CA PRO A 361 15.39 -10.56 -16.58
C PRO A 361 16.67 -9.97 -16.00
N TRP A 362 17.41 -10.75 -15.20
CA TRP A 362 18.62 -10.32 -14.50
C TRP A 362 19.78 -9.91 -15.42
N THR A 363 19.72 -10.25 -16.70
CA THR A 363 20.67 -9.74 -17.71
C THR A 363 20.51 -8.22 -17.92
N TYR A 364 19.33 -7.68 -17.61
CA TYR A 364 18.96 -6.29 -17.89
C TYR A 364 18.67 -5.47 -16.62
N ASP A 365 18.77 -6.07 -15.43
CA ASP A 365 18.50 -5.38 -14.16
C ASP A 365 19.41 -4.17 -13.96
N GLU A 366 20.64 -4.20 -14.49
CA GLU A 366 21.66 -3.15 -14.33
C GLU A 366 21.73 -2.12 -15.47
N VAL A 367 20.86 -2.23 -16.48
CA VAL A 367 20.96 -1.40 -17.70
C VAL A 367 20.12 -0.13 -17.58
N ASP A 368 20.70 1.02 -17.94
CA ASP A 368 20.00 2.30 -18.08
C ASP A 368 18.87 2.20 -19.14
N VAL A 369 17.68 2.67 -18.77
CA VAL A 369 16.50 2.78 -19.63
C VAL A 369 16.43 4.19 -20.20
N ASP A 370 17.52 4.67 -20.78
CA ASP A 370 17.69 6.04 -21.28
C ASP A 370 17.27 6.21 -22.76
N ASN A 371 16.99 5.10 -23.47
CA ASN A 371 16.60 5.10 -24.87
C ASN A 371 15.33 4.26 -25.09
N ALA A 372 14.48 4.67 -26.04
CA ALA A 372 13.32 3.90 -26.50
C ALA A 372 13.66 2.50 -27.05
N ALA A 373 14.94 2.24 -27.37
CA ALA A 373 15.46 0.93 -27.77
C ALA A 373 15.96 0.07 -26.58
N SER A 374 16.02 0.61 -25.37
CA SER A 374 16.50 -0.11 -24.18
C SER A 374 15.56 -1.27 -23.84
N VAL A 375 16.16 -2.40 -23.44
CA VAL A 375 15.42 -3.56 -22.97
C VAL A 375 15.00 -3.31 -21.52
N VAL A 376 13.72 -3.47 -21.22
CA VAL A 376 13.17 -3.18 -19.88
C VAL A 376 12.58 -4.46 -19.31
N PRO A 377 13.16 -5.04 -18.24
CA PRO A 377 12.56 -6.18 -17.56
C PRO A 377 11.29 -5.75 -16.80
N PRO A 378 10.38 -6.69 -16.51
CA PRO A 378 9.27 -6.39 -15.60
C PRO A 378 9.78 -6.17 -14.17
N VAL A 379 8.96 -5.51 -13.35
CA VAL A 379 9.25 -5.26 -11.93
C VAL A 379 8.96 -6.53 -11.12
N PHE A 380 9.92 -6.97 -10.33
CA PHE A 380 9.83 -8.17 -9.48
C PHE A 380 9.85 -7.82 -7.99
N GLY A 381 9.19 -8.64 -7.17
CA GLY A 381 9.43 -8.71 -5.73
C GLY A 381 8.93 -7.49 -4.97
N ILE A 382 7.64 -7.18 -5.07
CA ILE A 382 7.06 -6.00 -4.42
C ILE A 382 6.11 -6.40 -3.30
N LEU A 383 6.31 -5.81 -2.12
CA LEU A 383 5.44 -6.00 -0.96
C LEU A 383 4.96 -4.64 -0.42
N VAL A 384 3.65 -4.46 -0.38
CA VAL A 384 2.98 -3.33 0.29
C VAL A 384 2.13 -3.89 1.42
N SER A 385 2.59 -3.78 2.67
CA SER A 385 1.93 -4.48 3.78
C SER A 385 1.86 -3.75 5.11
N GLY A 386 0.81 -4.00 5.91
CA GLY A 386 0.73 -3.47 7.27
C GLY A 386 0.57 -1.94 7.36
N ASN A 387 0.40 -1.24 6.23
CA ASN A 387 0.29 0.22 6.23
C ASN A 387 -1.09 0.66 6.70
N ILE A 388 -1.12 1.80 7.40
CA ILE A 388 -2.33 2.47 7.85
C ILE A 388 -2.47 3.79 7.09
N ILE A 389 -3.54 3.92 6.31
CA ILE A 389 -3.91 5.14 5.61
C ILE A 389 -5.27 5.60 6.14
N ARG A 390 -5.37 6.84 6.59
CA ARG A 390 -6.67 7.40 7.03
C ARG A 390 -6.69 8.93 7.01
N ARG A 391 -7.89 9.46 7.04
CA ARG A 391 -8.15 10.84 7.46
C ARG A 391 -8.31 10.87 8.98
N SER A 392 -7.65 11.82 9.63
CA SER A 392 -7.72 12.05 11.09
C SER A 392 -8.16 13.47 11.45
N ARG A 393 -8.25 14.39 10.48
CA ARG A 393 -8.54 15.82 10.72
C ARG A 393 -9.77 16.35 9.96
N PRO A 394 -10.48 17.36 10.50
CA PRO A 394 -11.58 18.02 9.81
C PRO A 394 -11.07 19.01 8.75
N ALA A 395 -11.97 19.46 7.87
CA ALA A 395 -11.72 20.62 7.01
C ALA A 395 -11.49 21.89 7.86
N VAL A 396 -10.68 22.82 7.36
CA VAL A 396 -10.33 24.09 8.04
C VAL A 396 -10.28 25.26 7.06
N ALA A 397 -10.59 26.47 7.53
CA ALA A 397 -10.59 27.68 6.69
C ALA A 397 -9.19 28.11 6.22
N ALA A 398 -8.14 27.71 6.94
CA ALA A 398 -6.74 27.93 6.60
C ALA A 398 -5.92 26.74 7.14
N PHE A 399 -4.94 26.25 6.39
CA PHE A 399 -4.12 25.10 6.76
C PHE A 399 -3.39 25.31 8.08
N SER A 400 -2.92 26.54 8.35
CA SER A 400 -2.25 26.92 9.58
C SER A 400 -3.08 26.68 10.85
N ASN A 401 -4.41 26.55 10.73
CA ASN A 401 -5.29 26.18 11.84
C ASN A 401 -5.02 24.77 12.40
N TYR A 402 -4.27 23.92 11.69
CA TYR A 402 -3.79 22.64 12.24
C TYR A 402 -2.62 22.80 13.23
N GLY A 403 -2.06 24.00 13.38
CA GLY A 403 -0.99 24.28 14.34
C GLY A 403 0.41 23.86 13.90
N VAL A 404 0.63 23.64 12.60
CA VAL A 404 1.90 23.16 12.02
C VAL A 404 2.53 24.17 11.04
N GLY A 405 2.21 25.45 11.21
CA GLY A 405 2.63 26.53 10.33
C GLY A 405 1.86 26.57 9.01
N THR A 406 2.23 27.50 8.12
CA THR A 406 1.73 27.55 6.75
C THR A 406 2.35 26.41 5.93
N ARG A 407 1.83 26.17 4.73
CA ARG A 407 2.52 25.30 3.78
C ARG A 407 3.70 26.03 3.16
N LEU A 408 4.64 25.25 2.65
CA LEU A 408 5.83 25.72 1.95
C LEU A 408 5.88 25.03 0.59
N TRP A 409 6.21 25.75 -0.46
CA TRP A 409 6.49 25.19 -1.79
C TRP A 409 7.62 25.97 -2.42
N GLN A 410 8.76 25.31 -2.66
CA GLN A 410 9.92 25.94 -3.28
C GLN A 410 10.27 27.28 -2.58
N GLY A 411 10.35 27.25 -1.25
CA GLY A 411 10.64 28.42 -0.40
C GLY A 411 9.50 29.44 -0.23
N VAL A 412 8.42 29.33 -0.99
CA VAL A 412 7.28 30.25 -0.91
C VAL A 412 6.23 29.72 0.06
N SER A 413 5.94 30.50 1.10
CA SER A 413 4.91 30.17 2.08
C SER A 413 3.50 30.47 1.54
N TYR A 414 2.55 29.55 1.77
CA TYR A 414 1.15 29.73 1.40
C TYR A 414 0.22 29.02 2.40
N ASP A 415 -1.00 29.55 2.59
CA ASP A 415 -1.92 29.07 3.63
C ASP A 415 -3.33 28.83 3.05
N PRO A 416 -3.54 27.69 2.35
CA PRO A 416 -4.79 27.44 1.66
C PRO A 416 -5.88 26.96 2.64
N ALA A 417 -7.14 27.20 2.30
CA ALA A 417 -8.25 26.50 2.94
C ALA A 417 -8.20 24.99 2.63
N ILE A 418 -8.50 24.16 3.62
CA ILE A 418 -8.53 22.71 3.47
C ILE A 418 -9.98 22.22 3.50
N THR A 419 -10.43 21.65 2.37
CA THR A 419 -11.79 21.14 2.19
C THR A 419 -11.84 19.62 2.38
N ASP A 420 -13.04 19.05 2.49
CA ASP A 420 -13.20 17.59 2.53
C ASP A 420 -12.67 16.89 1.27
N ALA A 421 -12.74 17.54 0.11
CA ALA A 421 -12.20 17.00 -1.14
C ALA A 421 -10.66 16.91 -1.11
N TYR A 422 -10.00 17.87 -0.46
CA TYR A 422 -8.54 17.87 -0.31
C TYR A 422 -8.03 16.80 0.66
N LEU A 423 -8.86 16.41 1.64
CA LEU A 423 -8.55 15.37 2.63
C LEU A 423 -8.81 13.95 2.13
N ARG A 424 -9.19 13.77 0.86
CA ARG A 424 -9.47 12.47 0.25
C ARG A 424 -8.52 12.21 -0.93
N PRO A 425 -7.42 11.47 -0.74
CA PRO A 425 -6.54 11.03 -1.83
C PRO A 425 -7.29 10.28 -2.93
N SER A 426 -6.88 10.42 -4.20
CA SER A 426 -7.45 9.64 -5.32
C SER A 426 -7.28 8.13 -5.12
N PHE A 427 -6.13 7.73 -4.56
CA PHE A 427 -5.77 6.32 -4.37
C PHE A 427 -5.10 6.07 -3.02
N GLY A 428 -5.40 4.93 -2.39
CA GLY A 428 -4.56 4.38 -1.33
C GLY A 428 -3.23 3.91 -1.90
N VAL A 429 -3.29 3.02 -2.89
CA VAL A 429 -2.14 2.52 -3.67
C VAL A 429 -2.39 2.75 -5.15
N PHE A 430 -1.50 3.49 -5.80
CA PHE A 430 -1.53 3.72 -7.25
C PHE A 430 -0.39 2.95 -7.92
N ILE A 431 -0.76 2.02 -8.80
CA ILE A 431 0.18 1.39 -9.73
C ILE A 431 0.22 2.23 -11.01
N GLY A 432 1.39 2.77 -11.36
CA GLY A 432 1.60 3.63 -12.51
C GLY A 432 2.48 2.97 -13.57
N GLY A 433 2.00 2.81 -14.80
CA GLY A 433 2.79 2.13 -15.84
C GLY A 433 3.27 0.73 -15.44
N GLY A 434 4.37 0.27 -16.04
CA GLY A 434 5.07 -0.96 -15.66
C GLY A 434 4.39 -2.29 -15.98
N SER A 435 5.21 -3.34 -16.13
CA SER A 435 4.77 -4.72 -15.93
C SER A 435 5.18 -5.17 -14.53
N PHE A 436 4.28 -5.79 -13.78
CA PHE A 436 4.53 -6.23 -12.41
C PHE A 436 4.36 -7.74 -12.30
N THR A 437 5.32 -8.38 -11.65
CA THR A 437 5.28 -9.81 -11.37
C THR A 437 5.73 -10.10 -9.94
N GLY A 438 4.93 -10.87 -9.19
CA GLY A 438 5.18 -11.06 -7.76
C GLY A 438 4.96 -9.78 -6.95
N LEU A 439 3.79 -9.16 -7.12
CA LEU A 439 3.34 -8.00 -6.33
C LEU A 439 2.31 -8.45 -5.30
N ALA A 440 2.60 -8.25 -4.01
CA ALA A 440 1.70 -8.53 -2.91
C ALA A 440 1.29 -7.24 -2.20
N ILE A 441 -0.02 -7.05 -2.04
CA ILE A 441 -0.62 -5.90 -1.36
C ILE A 441 -1.54 -6.47 -0.29
N THR A 442 -1.07 -6.47 0.95
CA THR A 442 -1.69 -7.28 1.99
C THR A 442 -1.70 -6.65 3.37
N GLU A 443 -2.71 -6.96 4.18
CA GLU A 443 -2.74 -6.55 5.60
C GLU A 443 -2.71 -5.03 5.81
N ASN A 444 -3.12 -4.24 4.81
CA ASN A 444 -3.24 -2.79 4.94
C ASN A 444 -4.61 -2.40 5.48
N ILE A 445 -4.67 -1.32 6.25
CA ILE A 445 -5.90 -0.66 6.71
C ILE A 445 -5.99 0.68 5.99
N ILE A 446 -6.95 0.82 5.07
CA ILE A 446 -7.03 1.99 4.17
C ILE A 446 -8.41 2.63 4.24
N GLU A 447 -8.43 3.90 4.61
CA GLU A 447 -9.66 4.67 4.80
C GLU A 447 -9.63 6.01 4.09
N CYS A 448 -10.82 6.50 3.72
CA CYS A 448 -11.04 7.85 3.20
C CYS A 448 -10.25 8.17 1.91
N VAL A 449 -10.32 7.28 0.93
CA VAL A 449 -9.69 7.47 -0.40
C VAL A 449 -10.73 7.37 -1.52
N GLY A 450 -10.37 7.84 -2.71
CA GLY A 450 -11.19 7.73 -3.91
C GLY A 450 -11.30 6.27 -4.35
N ASN A 451 -10.18 5.58 -4.47
CA ASN A 451 -10.11 4.16 -4.76
C ASN A 451 -9.07 3.53 -3.81
N PHE A 452 -9.28 2.28 -3.36
CA PHE A 452 -8.23 1.64 -2.56
C PHE A 452 -6.99 1.38 -3.43
N ILE A 453 -7.16 0.68 -4.54
CA ILE A 453 -6.06 0.39 -5.47
C ILE A 453 -6.47 0.53 -6.93
N SER A 454 -5.53 0.94 -7.79
CA SER A 454 -5.70 0.95 -9.24
C SER A 454 -4.54 0.32 -10.02
N PHE A 455 -4.89 -0.37 -11.10
CA PHE A 455 -3.97 -0.82 -12.16
C PHE A 455 -4.34 -0.18 -13.51
N PRO A 456 -3.36 0.30 -14.29
CA PRO A 456 -3.56 0.75 -15.66
C PRO A 456 -4.08 -0.37 -16.56
N ALA A 457 -4.66 -0.01 -17.70
CA ALA A 457 -5.18 -0.99 -18.65
C ALA A 457 -4.02 -1.88 -19.16
N PRO A 458 -4.10 -3.22 -19.01
CA PRO A 458 -3.00 -4.08 -19.43
C PRO A 458 -2.83 -4.06 -20.94
N THR A 459 -1.58 -4.19 -21.37
CA THR A 459 -1.16 -4.30 -22.77
C THR A 459 -0.07 -5.36 -22.86
N TYR A 460 0.46 -5.63 -24.06
CA TYR A 460 1.61 -6.51 -24.20
C TYR A 460 2.82 -6.05 -23.36
N ASN A 461 3.01 -4.73 -23.22
CA ASN A 461 4.13 -4.13 -22.46
C ASN A 461 3.75 -3.75 -21.02
N LEU A 462 2.48 -3.93 -20.63
CA LEU A 462 1.94 -3.68 -19.28
C LEU A 462 1.18 -4.92 -18.82
N GLN A 463 1.90 -5.93 -18.31
CA GLN A 463 1.32 -7.19 -17.83
C GLN A 463 1.41 -7.30 -16.32
N TYR A 464 0.41 -7.97 -15.75
CA TYR A 464 0.29 -8.20 -14.32
C TYR A 464 0.17 -9.69 -14.07
N GLU A 465 1.19 -10.27 -13.45
CA GLU A 465 1.35 -11.70 -13.23
C GLU A 465 1.65 -11.96 -11.75
N HIS A 466 1.13 -13.05 -11.18
CA HIS A 466 1.37 -13.35 -9.77
C HIS A 466 1.09 -12.15 -8.83
N VAL A 467 0.01 -11.41 -9.09
CA VAL A 467 -0.40 -10.27 -8.25
C VAL A 467 -1.41 -10.75 -7.22
N LEU A 468 -1.17 -10.42 -5.95
CA LEU A 468 -2.03 -10.77 -4.83
C LEU A 468 -2.47 -9.51 -4.08
N ILE A 469 -3.78 -9.27 -4.02
CA ILE A 469 -4.42 -8.24 -3.21
C ILE A 469 -5.21 -8.98 -2.14
N SER A 470 -4.69 -9.08 -0.91
CA SER A 470 -5.33 -9.94 0.10
C SER A 470 -5.27 -9.47 1.53
N ARG A 471 -6.26 -9.85 2.34
CA ARG A 471 -6.30 -9.53 3.78
C ARG A 471 -6.23 -8.03 4.10
N ASN A 472 -6.65 -7.18 3.16
CA ASN A 472 -6.75 -5.74 3.41
C ASN A 472 -8.12 -5.41 4.00
N ILE A 473 -8.16 -4.36 4.83
CA ILE A 473 -9.39 -3.80 5.37
C ILE A 473 -9.54 -2.40 4.77
N THR A 474 -10.66 -2.15 4.09
CA THR A 474 -10.97 -0.83 3.56
C THR A 474 -12.24 -0.27 4.18
N ARG A 475 -12.30 1.04 4.36
CA ARG A 475 -13.49 1.76 4.82
C ARG A 475 -13.59 3.12 4.12
N ASP A 476 -14.80 3.61 3.86
CA ASP A 476 -15.00 4.93 3.25
C ASP A 476 -14.24 5.10 1.91
N ILE A 477 -14.39 4.11 1.03
CA ILE A 477 -13.86 4.13 -0.33
C ILE A 477 -14.92 4.71 -1.27
N LEU A 478 -14.66 5.90 -1.79
CA LEU A 478 -15.68 6.68 -2.50
C LEU A 478 -16.12 6.02 -3.81
N ASN A 479 -15.18 5.47 -4.59
CA ASN A 479 -15.44 5.00 -5.96
C ASN A 479 -15.26 3.49 -6.12
N ARG A 480 -14.05 2.95 -5.90
CA ARG A 480 -13.74 1.54 -6.19
C ARG A 480 -12.78 0.98 -5.17
N CYS A 481 -13.08 -0.18 -4.59
CA CYS A 481 -12.13 -0.86 -3.74
C CYS A 481 -10.93 -1.31 -4.58
N VAL A 482 -11.18 -2.05 -5.66
CA VAL A 482 -10.15 -2.45 -6.63
C VAL A 482 -10.55 -1.98 -8.03
N LEU A 483 -9.73 -1.12 -8.62
CA LEU A 483 -9.86 -0.69 -10.02
C LEU A 483 -8.81 -1.40 -10.89
N LEU A 484 -9.26 -2.38 -11.68
CA LEU A 484 -8.47 -2.96 -12.75
C LEU A 484 -8.97 -2.36 -14.06
N THR A 485 -8.25 -1.38 -14.60
CA THR A 485 -8.72 -0.62 -15.76
C THR A 485 -8.95 -1.56 -16.96
N THR A 486 -10.12 -1.43 -17.58
CA THR A 486 -10.63 -2.42 -18.55
C THR A 486 -9.77 -2.52 -19.82
N ALA A 487 -9.43 -3.75 -20.19
CA ALA A 487 -8.92 -4.14 -21.50
C ALA A 487 -9.38 -5.58 -21.80
N ALA A 488 -9.46 -5.99 -23.06
CA ALA A 488 -9.66 -7.39 -23.43
C ALA A 488 -8.30 -8.13 -23.38
N PHE A 489 -7.81 -8.41 -22.16
CA PHE A 489 -6.47 -8.96 -21.93
C PHE A 489 -6.47 -9.99 -20.79
N THR A 490 -5.51 -10.91 -20.82
CA THR A 490 -5.32 -11.92 -19.77
C THR A 490 -4.36 -11.43 -18.71
N VAL A 491 -4.74 -11.57 -17.44
CA VAL A 491 -3.92 -11.20 -16.28
C VAL A 491 -3.96 -12.33 -15.25
N ASP A 492 -2.96 -12.36 -14.36
CA ASP A 492 -2.98 -13.21 -13.16
C ASP A 492 -2.98 -12.32 -11.91
N ILE A 493 -4.19 -11.87 -11.55
CA ILE A 493 -4.46 -11.03 -10.39
C ILE A 493 -5.46 -11.75 -9.49
N SER A 494 -5.11 -11.89 -8.22
CA SER A 494 -5.94 -12.52 -7.19
C SER A 494 -6.38 -11.47 -6.17
N VAL A 495 -7.68 -11.25 -6.03
CA VAL A 495 -8.30 -10.41 -5.00
C VAL A 495 -8.96 -11.33 -3.99
N GLU A 496 -8.32 -11.56 -2.86
CA GLU A 496 -8.70 -12.63 -1.94
C GLU A 496 -8.76 -12.21 -0.46
N ASP A 497 -9.75 -12.69 0.28
CA ASP A 497 -9.80 -12.56 1.74
C ASP A 497 -9.74 -11.10 2.25
N ASN A 498 -10.23 -10.13 1.46
CA ASN A 498 -10.30 -8.71 1.87
C ASN A 498 -11.65 -8.39 2.52
N ASP A 499 -11.67 -7.41 3.43
CA ASP A 499 -12.90 -6.82 3.96
C ASP A 499 -13.10 -5.41 3.39
N PHE A 500 -13.98 -5.32 2.39
CA PHE A 500 -14.29 -4.09 1.67
C PHE A 500 -15.55 -3.43 2.21
N ASP A 501 -15.38 -2.37 2.98
CA ASP A 501 -16.42 -1.39 3.30
C ASP A 501 -16.24 -0.17 2.39
N GLY A 502 -17.13 -0.03 1.40
CA GLY A 502 -17.08 1.02 0.39
C GLY A 502 -17.47 2.38 0.96
N ASP A 503 -18.57 2.93 0.48
CA ASP A 503 -19.03 4.28 0.84
C ASP A 503 -19.82 4.27 2.15
N THR A 504 -19.11 4.03 3.26
CA THR A 504 -19.70 3.89 4.60
C THR A 504 -20.49 5.13 5.02
N TYR A 505 -20.00 6.33 4.69
CA TYR A 505 -20.62 7.60 5.06
C TYR A 505 -21.62 8.12 4.02
N ARG A 506 -21.90 7.34 2.95
CA ARG A 506 -22.88 7.67 1.92
C ARG A 506 -22.57 9.00 1.20
N GLN A 507 -21.29 9.27 0.96
CA GLN A 507 -20.81 10.50 0.33
C GLN A 507 -20.78 10.43 -1.20
N ASN A 508 -20.81 9.23 -1.80
CA ASN A 508 -20.89 9.10 -3.24
C ASN A 508 -22.23 9.65 -3.74
N ALA A 509 -22.22 10.40 -4.85
CA ALA A 509 -23.44 10.97 -5.43
C ALA A 509 -24.50 9.92 -5.83
N ASN A 510 -24.11 8.66 -6.02
CA ASN A 510 -25.01 7.55 -6.30
C ASN A 510 -25.63 6.92 -5.04
N SER A 511 -25.15 7.27 -3.85
CA SER A 511 -25.57 6.68 -2.57
C SER A 511 -26.66 7.52 -1.90
N ASN A 512 -27.80 6.91 -1.58
CA ASN A 512 -28.79 7.51 -0.69
C ASN A 512 -28.47 7.24 0.78
N ILE A 513 -28.88 8.16 1.66
CA ILE A 513 -28.65 8.05 3.11
C ILE A 513 -29.33 6.83 3.75
N ASN A 514 -30.39 6.30 3.12
CA ASN A 514 -31.14 5.13 3.60
C ASN A 514 -30.51 3.78 3.20
N GLY A 515 -29.27 3.78 2.70
CA GLY A 515 -28.55 2.59 2.28
C GLY A 515 -28.75 2.15 0.84
N SER A 516 -29.68 2.75 0.08
CA SER A 516 -29.93 2.39 -1.34
C SER A 516 -29.12 3.22 -2.34
N TYR A 517 -29.22 2.88 -3.62
CA TYR A 517 -28.45 3.52 -4.71
C TYR A 517 -29.36 4.01 -5.84
N LEU A 518 -28.91 5.04 -6.57
CA LEU A 518 -29.67 5.66 -7.68
C LEU A 518 -29.56 4.87 -9.00
N ALA A 519 -28.38 4.34 -9.30
CA ALA A 519 -28.09 3.56 -10.51
C ALA A 519 -27.02 2.49 -10.27
N ALA A 520 -26.94 1.49 -11.15
CA ALA A 520 -25.87 0.49 -11.17
C ALA A 520 -24.53 1.13 -11.58
N SER A 521 -23.84 1.73 -10.61
CA SER A 521 -22.63 2.54 -10.82
C SER A 521 -21.68 2.40 -9.63
N VAL A 522 -20.67 3.26 -9.52
CA VAL A 522 -19.89 3.42 -8.29
C VAL A 522 -20.80 3.78 -7.11
N PRO A 523 -20.48 3.39 -5.86
CA PRO A 523 -19.26 2.70 -5.43
C PRO A 523 -19.19 1.22 -5.84
N ARG A 524 -18.01 0.71 -6.17
CA ARG A 524 -17.77 -0.68 -6.58
C ARG A 524 -16.80 -1.40 -5.65
N GLY A 525 -16.99 -2.71 -5.51
CA GLY A 525 -16.01 -3.62 -4.92
C GLY A 525 -14.84 -3.82 -5.87
N VAL A 526 -14.89 -4.87 -6.68
CA VAL A 526 -13.90 -5.15 -7.74
C VAL A 526 -14.45 -4.73 -9.09
N ASP A 527 -13.77 -3.79 -9.76
CA ASP A 527 -14.07 -3.32 -11.11
C ASP A 527 -12.99 -3.82 -12.06
N CYS A 528 -13.33 -4.76 -12.94
CA CYS A 528 -12.36 -5.42 -13.83
C CYS A 528 -12.77 -5.48 -15.30
N GLY A 529 -13.93 -4.91 -15.66
CA GLY A 529 -14.37 -4.76 -17.05
C GLY A 529 -14.25 -6.04 -17.88
N SER A 530 -13.49 -5.99 -18.97
CA SER A 530 -13.33 -7.11 -19.91
C SER A 530 -12.08 -7.97 -19.70
N LEU A 531 -11.48 -7.96 -18.50
CA LEU A 531 -10.29 -8.76 -18.19
C LEU A 531 -10.62 -10.26 -18.05
N VAL A 532 -9.64 -11.10 -18.37
CA VAL A 532 -9.67 -12.56 -18.22
C VAL A 532 -8.63 -12.99 -17.19
N GLY A 533 -8.96 -13.97 -16.34
CA GLY A 533 -8.00 -14.56 -15.39
C GLY A 533 -7.94 -13.90 -14.01
N VAL A 534 -8.74 -12.85 -13.76
CA VAL A 534 -8.89 -12.28 -12.40
C VAL A 534 -9.61 -13.29 -11.50
N LYS A 535 -9.07 -13.50 -10.30
CA LYS A 535 -9.67 -14.33 -9.24
C LYS A 535 -10.24 -13.40 -8.18
N VAL A 536 -11.51 -13.56 -7.83
CA VAL A 536 -12.21 -12.77 -6.79
C VAL A 536 -12.80 -13.74 -5.78
N ARG A 537 -12.10 -13.98 -4.67
CA ARG A 537 -12.43 -15.09 -3.77
C ARG A 537 -12.51 -14.65 -2.31
N ARG A 538 -13.51 -15.12 -1.58
CA ARG A 538 -13.59 -14.98 -0.11
C ARG A 538 -13.49 -13.55 0.43
N ASN A 539 -13.80 -12.54 -0.39
CA ASN A 539 -13.86 -11.16 0.06
C ASN A 539 -15.21 -10.88 0.70
N ARG A 540 -15.27 -9.97 1.66
CA ARG A 540 -16.52 -9.40 2.17
C ARG A 540 -16.74 -8.03 1.54
N PHE A 541 -17.96 -7.76 1.07
CA PHE A 541 -18.34 -6.48 0.49
C PHE A 541 -19.54 -5.89 1.24
N ARG A 542 -19.45 -4.60 1.57
CA ARG A 542 -20.55 -3.82 2.12
C ARG A 542 -20.46 -2.36 1.66
N ASN A 543 -21.58 -1.65 1.68
CA ASN A 543 -21.68 -0.26 1.25
C ASN A 543 -21.12 0.00 -0.16
N VAL A 544 -21.25 -0.98 -1.06
CA VAL A 544 -20.90 -0.86 -2.49
C VAL A 544 -22.15 -1.07 -3.33
N CYS A 545 -22.38 -0.25 -4.35
CA CYS A 545 -23.49 -0.47 -5.27
C CYS A 545 -23.31 -1.79 -6.02
N GLN A 546 -22.11 -2.06 -6.55
CA GLN A 546 -21.80 -3.31 -7.25
C GLN A 546 -20.57 -3.98 -6.60
N ALA A 547 -20.73 -5.18 -6.06
CA ALA A 547 -19.58 -5.91 -5.50
C ALA A 547 -18.58 -6.35 -6.58
N LEU A 548 -19.08 -6.70 -7.76
CA LEU A 548 -18.29 -7.05 -8.94
C LEU A 548 -18.84 -6.31 -10.17
N ALA A 549 -17.97 -5.57 -10.86
CA ALA A 549 -18.27 -4.98 -12.16
C ALA A 549 -17.38 -5.62 -13.24
N ALA A 550 -17.96 -6.55 -14.01
CA ALA A 550 -17.29 -7.28 -15.06
C ALA A 550 -18.20 -7.44 -16.29
N ASN A 551 -17.65 -7.26 -17.49
CA ASN A 551 -18.35 -7.47 -18.75
C ASN A 551 -18.39 -8.95 -19.15
N ILE A 552 -17.41 -9.74 -18.69
CA ILE A 552 -17.26 -11.16 -19.02
C ILE A 552 -17.04 -12.03 -17.76
N PRO A 553 -17.96 -12.02 -16.78
CA PRO A 553 -17.77 -12.70 -15.50
C PRO A 553 -17.51 -14.21 -15.60
N ALA A 554 -17.90 -14.86 -16.70
CA ALA A 554 -17.62 -16.28 -16.96
C ALA A 554 -16.13 -16.59 -17.20
N GLN A 555 -15.31 -15.56 -17.47
CA GLN A 555 -13.85 -15.68 -17.65
C GLN A 555 -13.08 -15.39 -16.36
N LEU A 556 -13.78 -15.22 -15.24
CA LEU A 556 -13.22 -14.96 -13.92
C LEU A 556 -13.39 -16.18 -13.02
N LEU A 557 -12.53 -16.32 -12.02
CA LEU A 557 -12.72 -17.29 -10.95
C LEU A 557 -13.32 -16.59 -9.72
N ILE A 558 -14.60 -16.80 -9.48
CA ILE A 558 -15.35 -16.16 -8.39
C ILE A 558 -15.79 -17.23 -7.41
N GLU A 559 -15.47 -17.08 -6.12
CA GLU A 559 -15.83 -18.10 -5.11
C GLU A 559 -15.95 -17.53 -3.69
N GLY A 560 -17.02 -17.88 -2.98
CA GLY A 560 -17.12 -17.69 -1.53
C GLY A 560 -17.11 -16.24 -1.04
N ASN A 561 -17.40 -15.26 -1.90
CA ASN A 561 -17.44 -13.86 -1.49
C ASN A 561 -18.71 -13.59 -0.68
N ILE A 562 -18.63 -12.77 0.37
CA ILE A 562 -19.76 -12.41 1.23
C ILE A 562 -20.28 -11.03 0.84
N LEU A 563 -21.58 -10.94 0.59
CA LEU A 563 -22.29 -9.68 0.43
C LEU A 563 -23.05 -9.37 1.71
N ALA A 564 -22.67 -8.30 2.40
CA ALA A 564 -23.37 -7.81 3.57
C ALA A 564 -24.37 -6.72 3.17
N CYS A 565 -25.66 -7.09 3.07
CA CYS A 565 -26.69 -6.21 2.51
C CYS A 565 -28.10 -6.52 3.05
N ALA A 566 -29.07 -5.67 2.71
CA ALA A 566 -30.49 -5.96 2.83
C ALA A 566 -31.09 -6.14 1.41
N PRO A 567 -31.15 -7.38 0.89
CA PRO A 567 -31.59 -7.65 -0.46
C PRO A 567 -33.13 -7.66 -0.56
N ALA A 568 -33.65 -6.98 -1.58
CA ALA A 568 -35.08 -6.97 -1.92
C ALA A 568 -35.36 -7.75 -3.21
N THR A 569 -34.47 -7.66 -4.21
CA THR A 569 -34.59 -8.35 -5.50
C THR A 569 -33.22 -8.66 -6.07
N LEU A 570 -33.13 -9.70 -6.92
CA LEU A 570 -31.94 -10.00 -7.72
C LEU A 570 -31.67 -8.87 -8.74
N GLY A 571 -30.40 -8.62 -9.02
CA GLY A 571 -29.91 -7.54 -9.86
C GLY A 571 -29.92 -6.18 -9.16
N PHE A 572 -29.62 -5.12 -9.91
CA PHE A 572 -29.71 -3.76 -9.41
C PHE A 572 -31.17 -3.35 -9.12
N SER A 573 -31.40 -2.76 -7.95
CA SER A 573 -32.67 -2.12 -7.60
C SER A 573 -32.47 -1.04 -6.55
N THR A 574 -33.28 0.02 -6.63
CA THR A 574 -33.32 1.09 -5.62
C THR A 574 -33.93 0.65 -4.29
N SER A 575 -34.50 -0.57 -4.23
CA SER A 575 -34.98 -1.20 -2.99
C SER A 575 -33.92 -2.03 -2.28
N ASN A 576 -32.84 -2.40 -2.96
CA ASN A 576 -31.70 -3.08 -2.34
C ASN A 576 -30.88 -2.06 -1.54
N LYS A 577 -30.43 -2.44 -0.34
CA LYS A 577 -29.62 -1.58 0.54
C LYS A 577 -28.29 -2.23 0.93
N GLY A 578 -27.25 -1.43 1.13
CA GLY A 578 -25.90 -1.87 1.46
C GLY A 578 -25.13 -2.43 0.25
N VAL A 579 -25.78 -3.30 -0.53
CA VAL A 579 -25.37 -3.68 -1.89
C VAL A 579 -26.51 -3.45 -2.87
N GLY A 580 -26.29 -2.63 -3.90
CA GLY A 580 -27.33 -2.22 -4.85
C GLY A 580 -27.66 -3.30 -5.88
N ASP A 581 -26.64 -3.96 -6.40
CA ASP A 581 -26.69 -5.04 -7.38
C ASP A 581 -26.53 -6.40 -6.67
N VAL A 582 -27.67 -7.01 -6.35
CA VAL A 582 -27.72 -8.28 -5.61
C VAL A 582 -27.50 -9.43 -6.60
N LEU A 583 -26.43 -10.20 -6.39
CA LEU A 583 -26.06 -11.33 -7.24
C LEU A 583 -26.75 -12.63 -6.79
N GLN A 584 -26.61 -13.70 -7.56
CA GLN A 584 -27.23 -14.97 -7.19
C GLN A 584 -26.40 -15.64 -6.08
N ALA A 585 -27.07 -16.26 -5.10
CA ALA A 585 -26.41 -16.95 -3.98
C ALA A 585 -25.94 -18.38 -4.35
N ASP A 586 -25.21 -18.52 -5.46
CA ASP A 586 -24.82 -19.79 -6.09
C ASP A 586 -23.48 -20.36 -5.59
N GLY A 587 -22.96 -19.86 -4.46
CA GLY A 587 -21.66 -20.24 -3.89
C GLY A 587 -20.50 -19.37 -4.38
N LYS A 588 -20.65 -18.63 -5.49
CA LYS A 588 -19.75 -17.53 -5.83
C LYS A 588 -19.92 -16.36 -4.87
N PHE A 589 -21.18 -16.13 -4.49
CA PHE A 589 -21.61 -15.17 -3.49
C PHE A 589 -22.43 -15.87 -2.38
N LEU A 590 -22.15 -15.48 -1.15
CA LEU A 590 -22.84 -15.84 0.08
C LEU A 590 -23.35 -14.56 0.73
N TYR A 591 -24.37 -14.68 1.59
CA TYR A 591 -25.05 -13.52 2.15
C TYR A 591 -24.96 -13.42 3.66
N GLU A 592 -24.62 -12.22 4.11
CA GLU A 592 -24.85 -11.74 5.46
C GLU A 592 -25.95 -10.69 5.39
N ILE A 593 -27.13 -11.00 5.92
CA ILE A 593 -28.24 -10.07 5.89
C ILE A 593 -28.10 -9.12 7.06
N ILE A 594 -27.96 -7.84 6.75
CA ILE A 594 -27.78 -6.78 7.74
C ILE A 594 -28.86 -5.71 7.59
N ASP A 595 -29.10 -4.95 8.66
CA ASP A 595 -29.74 -3.65 8.53
C ASP A 595 -28.75 -2.66 7.90
N ALA A 596 -28.92 -2.45 6.60
CA ALA A 596 -28.05 -1.58 5.81
C ALA A 596 -28.56 -0.13 5.69
N ASP A 597 -29.53 0.29 6.51
CA ASP A 597 -30.07 1.65 6.50
C ASP A 597 -29.47 2.52 7.63
N PRO A 598 -28.57 3.46 7.33
CA PRO A 598 -28.00 4.38 8.32
C PRO A 598 -29.01 5.19 9.14
N THR A 599 -30.26 5.32 8.69
CA THR A 599 -31.33 6.03 9.42
C THR A 599 -32.08 5.13 10.40
N SER A 600 -31.83 3.83 10.37
CA SER A 600 -32.45 2.84 11.25
C SER A 600 -31.75 2.77 12.60
N ALA A 601 -32.55 2.56 13.67
CA ALA A 601 -32.03 2.34 15.02
C ALA A 601 -31.21 1.06 15.17
N THR A 602 -31.36 0.11 14.25
CA THR A 602 -30.63 -1.17 14.22
C THR A 602 -29.53 -1.22 13.16
N TYR A 603 -29.14 -0.07 12.59
CA TYR A 603 -28.11 0.00 11.54
C TYR A 603 -26.86 -0.82 11.89
N GLY A 604 -26.46 -1.69 10.95
CA GLY A 604 -25.32 -2.59 11.10
C GLY A 604 -25.62 -3.92 11.81
N ALA A 605 -26.83 -4.11 12.36
CA ALA A 605 -27.21 -5.37 12.98
C ALA A 605 -27.35 -6.48 11.93
N ASN A 606 -26.73 -7.64 12.18
CA ASN A 606 -26.93 -8.85 11.38
C ASN A 606 -28.27 -9.50 11.77
N THR A 607 -29.18 -9.62 10.82
CA THR A 607 -30.53 -10.16 11.02
C THR A 607 -30.61 -11.64 10.66
N ASN A 608 -29.85 -12.09 9.66
CA ASN A 608 -29.62 -13.51 9.40
C ASN A 608 -28.35 -13.73 8.54
N THR A 609 -27.67 -14.84 8.74
CA THR A 609 -26.60 -15.30 7.83
C THR A 609 -27.11 -16.46 6.99
N GLN A 610 -26.74 -16.52 5.71
CA GLN A 610 -27.14 -17.60 4.83
C GLN A 610 -26.73 -18.96 5.43
N GLN A 611 -27.71 -19.81 5.66
CA GLN A 611 -27.48 -21.18 6.13
C GLN A 611 -26.96 -22.05 4.99
N LEU A 612 -25.88 -22.80 5.24
CA LEU A 612 -25.36 -23.80 4.28
C LEU A 612 -25.99 -25.18 4.47
N ALA A 613 -26.52 -25.47 5.67
CA ALA A 613 -27.22 -26.70 5.97
C ALA A 613 -28.24 -26.51 7.10
N ALA A 614 -29.31 -27.30 7.08
CA ALA A 614 -30.35 -27.33 8.11
C ALA A 614 -31.05 -28.70 8.15
N THR A 615 -31.70 -29.03 9.26
CA THR A 615 -32.49 -30.29 9.40
C THR A 615 -33.88 -30.20 8.76
N ALA A 616 -34.32 -28.99 8.41
CA ALA A 616 -35.58 -28.69 7.76
C ALA A 616 -35.44 -27.45 6.86
N MET A 617 -36.39 -27.26 5.95
CA MET A 617 -36.48 -26.05 5.13
C MET A 617 -36.55 -24.80 6.04
N PRO A 618 -35.77 -23.74 5.76
CA PRO A 618 -35.86 -22.51 6.54
C PRO A 618 -37.26 -21.91 6.53
N THR A 619 -37.71 -21.40 7.68
CA THR A 619 -39.03 -20.78 7.88
C THR A 619 -38.98 -19.30 8.31
N THR A 620 -37.78 -18.76 8.54
CA THR A 620 -37.54 -17.38 8.96
C THR A 620 -36.27 -16.84 8.32
N GLY A 621 -36.09 -15.51 8.35
CA GLY A 621 -34.94 -14.81 7.79
C GLY A 621 -35.14 -14.41 6.32
N THR A 622 -34.21 -13.62 5.79
CA THR A 622 -34.20 -13.23 4.37
C THR A 622 -33.22 -14.10 3.60
N TYR A 623 -33.65 -14.66 2.48
CA TYR A 623 -32.78 -15.46 1.61
C TYR A 623 -32.78 -14.90 0.20
N VAL A 624 -31.63 -15.03 -0.47
CA VAL A 624 -31.46 -14.62 -1.88
C VAL A 624 -31.63 -15.82 -2.79
N GLN A 625 -32.27 -15.60 -3.93
CA GLN A 625 -32.44 -16.61 -4.98
C GLN A 625 -31.11 -17.31 -5.30
N GLY A 626 -31.17 -18.63 -5.50
CA GLY A 626 -30.02 -19.49 -5.74
C GLY A 626 -29.38 -20.08 -4.48
N ALA A 627 -29.69 -19.55 -3.29
CA ALA A 627 -29.18 -20.10 -2.04
C ALA A 627 -29.58 -21.56 -1.88
N PHE A 628 -28.60 -22.43 -1.65
CA PHE A 628 -28.84 -23.85 -1.40
C PHE A 628 -28.57 -24.19 0.06
N VAL A 629 -29.59 -24.72 0.73
CA VAL A 629 -29.49 -25.22 2.10
C VAL A 629 -29.49 -26.74 2.06
N ARG A 630 -28.34 -27.35 2.36
CA ARG A 630 -28.22 -28.82 2.41
C ARG A 630 -29.08 -29.38 3.54
N ASN A 631 -29.75 -30.49 3.29
CA ASN A 631 -30.39 -31.24 4.35
C ASN A 631 -29.31 -31.93 5.20
N SER A 632 -29.17 -31.52 6.46
CA SER A 632 -28.20 -32.11 7.39
C SER A 632 -28.72 -33.38 8.08
N SER A 633 -29.95 -33.80 7.79
CA SER A 633 -30.54 -35.04 8.29
C SER A 633 -31.34 -35.76 7.19
N PRO A 634 -30.71 -36.13 6.06
CA PRO A 634 -31.39 -36.82 4.98
C PRO A 634 -31.78 -38.24 5.44
N THR A 635 -33.04 -38.61 5.23
CA THR A 635 -33.52 -39.98 5.46
C THR A 635 -33.75 -40.68 4.12
N GLN A 636 -33.55 -42.00 4.11
CA GLN A 636 -33.78 -42.82 2.92
C GLN A 636 -35.26 -42.77 2.44
N ALA A 637 -36.19 -42.51 3.35
CA ALA A 637 -37.62 -42.41 3.07
C ALA A 637 -38.01 -41.10 2.36
N ASN A 638 -37.33 -39.99 2.68
CA ASN A 638 -37.67 -38.67 2.15
C ASN A 638 -36.85 -38.31 0.92
N GLY A 639 -35.60 -38.80 0.80
CA GLY A 639 -34.74 -38.56 -0.36
C GLY A 639 -34.38 -37.10 -0.63
N ILE A 640 -34.68 -36.20 0.32
CA ILE A 640 -34.43 -34.75 0.24
C ILE A 640 -32.96 -34.48 0.53
N GLU A 641 -32.23 -34.01 -0.46
CA GLU A 641 -30.83 -33.59 -0.38
C GLU A 641 -30.68 -32.14 0.11
N GLY A 642 -31.69 -31.30 -0.11
CA GLY A 642 -31.73 -29.94 0.41
C GLY A 642 -32.85 -29.10 -0.18
N TRP A 643 -32.75 -27.78 0.02
CA TRP A 643 -33.72 -26.80 -0.46
C TRP A 643 -33.01 -25.70 -1.24
N LEU A 644 -33.42 -25.49 -2.49
CA LEU A 644 -32.96 -24.40 -3.34
C LEU A 644 -33.92 -23.22 -3.25
N ARG A 645 -33.38 -22.03 -2.97
CA ARG A 645 -34.14 -20.79 -2.93
C ARG A 645 -34.48 -20.32 -4.36
N LEU A 646 -35.76 -20.08 -4.63
CA LEU A 646 -36.31 -19.64 -5.93
C LEU A 646 -36.58 -18.13 -6.01
N SER A 647 -36.84 -17.47 -4.89
CA SER A 647 -37.14 -16.03 -4.81
C SER A 647 -36.18 -15.30 -3.88
N THR A 648 -36.10 -13.96 -3.96
CA THR A 648 -35.37 -13.16 -2.95
C THR A 648 -36.37 -12.53 -1.99
N GLY A 649 -36.15 -12.67 -0.68
CA GLY A 649 -37.01 -12.07 0.34
C GLY A 649 -37.15 -12.90 1.62
N ASN A 650 -38.15 -12.56 2.43
CA ASN A 650 -38.41 -13.15 3.76
C ASN A 650 -39.63 -14.10 3.80
N ALA A 651 -40.25 -14.40 2.65
CA ALA A 651 -41.30 -15.41 2.54
C ALA A 651 -40.69 -16.83 2.47
N HIS A 652 -41.38 -17.84 2.99
CA HIS A 652 -40.88 -19.23 3.07
C HIS A 652 -41.92 -20.28 2.63
N VAL A 653 -42.51 -20.08 1.45
CA VAL A 653 -43.51 -20.99 0.89
C VAL A 653 -42.85 -22.06 0.02
N LEU A 654 -43.07 -23.33 0.34
CA LEU A 654 -42.62 -24.45 -0.49
C LEU A 654 -43.31 -24.41 -1.86
N GLY A 655 -42.55 -24.60 -2.94
CA GLY A 655 -43.03 -24.55 -4.33
C GLY A 655 -43.14 -23.14 -4.92
N THR A 656 -42.94 -22.10 -4.10
CA THR A 656 -42.89 -20.70 -4.55
C THR A 656 -41.54 -20.07 -4.24
N ASP A 657 -41.13 -20.11 -2.97
CA ASP A 657 -39.88 -19.55 -2.49
C ASP A 657 -38.77 -20.60 -2.40
N TRP A 658 -39.13 -21.85 -2.13
CA TRP A 658 -38.20 -22.96 -1.96
C TRP A 658 -38.59 -24.14 -2.83
N MET A 659 -37.59 -24.77 -3.44
CA MET A 659 -37.70 -26.03 -4.15
C MET A 659 -36.97 -27.12 -3.38
N ILE A 660 -37.57 -28.31 -3.30
CA ILE A 660 -36.88 -29.51 -2.80
C ILE A 660 -35.86 -29.95 -3.86
N VAL A 661 -34.63 -30.21 -3.44
CA VAL A 661 -33.58 -30.83 -4.26
C VAL A 661 -33.33 -32.23 -3.73
N GLY A 662 -33.29 -33.21 -4.63
CA GLY A 662 -33.35 -34.62 -4.26
C GLY A 662 -34.79 -35.05 -4.00
N GLY A 663 -35.28 -36.02 -4.78
CA GLY A 663 -36.68 -36.39 -4.77
C GLY A 663 -36.88 -37.88 -4.99
N ARG A 664 -36.19 -38.72 -4.21
CA ARG A 664 -36.52 -40.14 -4.15
C ARG A 664 -37.46 -40.42 -2.98
N LEU A 665 -38.76 -40.44 -3.26
CA LEU A 665 -39.76 -40.83 -2.29
C LEU A 665 -40.03 -42.33 -2.42
N THR A 666 -40.10 -43.06 -1.30
CA THR A 666 -40.41 -44.50 -1.35
C THR A 666 -41.50 -44.87 -0.37
N GLY A 667 -42.39 -45.76 -0.80
CA GLY A 667 -43.35 -46.44 0.06
C GLY A 667 -43.29 -47.94 -0.17
N THR A 668 -43.69 -48.71 0.84
CA THR A 668 -43.76 -50.18 0.76
C THR A 668 -45.12 -50.66 1.26
N ALA A 669 -45.65 -51.71 0.64
CA ALA A 669 -46.82 -52.44 1.10
C ALA A 669 -46.56 -53.95 1.02
N THR A 670 -47.16 -54.72 1.91
CA THR A 670 -47.29 -56.17 1.69
C THR A 670 -48.42 -56.39 0.69
N PHE A 671 -48.15 -57.10 -0.38
CA PHE A 671 -49.13 -57.37 -1.43
C PHE A 671 -49.10 -58.85 -1.81
N ASP A 672 -50.28 -59.46 -1.84
CA ASP A 672 -50.54 -60.82 -2.29
C ASP A 672 -51.37 -60.75 -3.58
N PRO A 673 -50.74 -60.81 -4.77
CA PRO A 673 -51.46 -60.80 -6.03
C PRO A 673 -52.32 -62.05 -6.13
N ALA A 674 -53.61 -61.90 -6.42
CA ALA A 674 -54.45 -63.07 -6.71
C ALA A 674 -53.91 -63.81 -7.94
N SER A 675 -54.06 -65.14 -7.99
CA SER A 675 -53.75 -65.96 -9.18
C SER A 675 -54.27 -65.30 -10.47
N LEU A 676 -53.35 -64.92 -11.36
CA LEU A 676 -53.65 -64.19 -12.60
C LEU A 676 -53.65 -65.14 -13.79
N ALA A 677 -54.79 -65.31 -14.44
CA ALA A 677 -54.85 -65.93 -15.77
C ALA A 677 -54.06 -65.10 -16.80
N ASP A 678 -53.78 -65.69 -17.97
CA ASP A 678 -53.19 -64.96 -19.10
C ASP A 678 -54.10 -63.77 -19.51
N GLY A 679 -53.50 -62.61 -19.75
CA GLY A 679 -54.18 -61.33 -20.00
C GLY A 679 -54.85 -60.69 -18.77
N ALA A 680 -54.86 -61.35 -17.61
CA ALA A 680 -55.42 -60.78 -16.38
C ALA A 680 -54.39 -59.91 -15.65
N GLY A 681 -54.90 -58.97 -14.85
CA GLY A 681 -54.02 -58.19 -13.97
C GLY A 681 -54.72 -57.64 -12.74
N ALA A 682 -53.92 -57.37 -11.72
CA ALA A 682 -54.34 -56.84 -10.44
C ALA A 682 -53.69 -55.47 -10.20
N THR A 683 -54.48 -54.50 -9.75
CA THR A 683 -53.98 -53.17 -9.38
C THR A 683 -54.12 -53.01 -7.87
N THR A 684 -53.05 -52.57 -7.22
CA THR A 684 -53.06 -52.16 -5.82
C THR A 684 -52.49 -50.76 -5.68
N THR A 685 -52.55 -50.18 -4.48
CA THR A 685 -51.96 -48.89 -4.17
C THR A 685 -50.88 -49.02 -3.10
N VAL A 686 -49.83 -48.21 -3.24
CA VAL A 686 -48.78 -48.02 -2.25
C VAL A 686 -48.80 -46.57 -1.82
N THR A 687 -48.92 -46.30 -0.52
CA THR A 687 -48.80 -44.95 0.01
C THR A 687 -47.34 -44.49 -0.09
N VAL A 688 -47.09 -43.44 -0.87
CA VAL A 688 -45.80 -42.77 -1.00
C VAL A 688 -45.99 -41.32 -0.60
N ALA A 689 -45.73 -41.01 0.68
CA ALA A 689 -45.93 -39.66 1.21
C ALA A 689 -45.07 -38.64 0.43
N GLY A 690 -45.69 -37.54 0.01
CA GLY A 690 -45.08 -36.49 -0.80
C GLY A 690 -45.28 -36.64 -2.32
N ALA A 691 -45.79 -37.78 -2.80
CA ALA A 691 -46.08 -37.97 -4.23
C ALA A 691 -47.22 -37.06 -4.70
N ALA A 692 -47.05 -36.39 -5.83
CA ALA A 692 -48.06 -35.55 -6.48
C ALA A 692 -48.49 -36.15 -7.83
N LEU A 693 -49.76 -35.95 -8.19
CA LEU A 693 -50.29 -36.43 -9.47
C LEU A 693 -49.43 -35.89 -10.63
N GLY A 694 -48.93 -36.80 -11.48
CA GLY A 694 -48.04 -36.47 -12.59
C GLY A 694 -46.55 -36.75 -12.35
N ASP A 695 -46.12 -37.02 -11.11
CA ASP A 695 -44.73 -37.44 -10.85
C ASP A 695 -44.45 -38.82 -11.46
N ALA A 696 -43.20 -39.05 -11.87
CA ALA A 696 -42.77 -40.34 -12.40
C ALA A 696 -42.67 -41.38 -11.28
N ALA A 697 -43.22 -42.57 -11.49
CA ALA A 697 -43.18 -43.66 -10.51
C ALA A 697 -42.65 -44.95 -11.14
N VAL A 698 -41.92 -45.73 -10.32
CA VAL A 698 -41.53 -47.11 -10.61
C VAL A 698 -41.90 -48.00 -9.44
N ALA A 699 -42.13 -49.29 -9.69
CA ALA A 699 -42.36 -50.26 -8.64
C ALA A 699 -41.44 -51.48 -8.78
N SER A 700 -41.18 -52.14 -7.67
CA SER A 700 -40.41 -53.37 -7.58
C SER A 700 -41.07 -54.31 -6.58
N PHE A 701 -40.93 -55.62 -6.79
CA PHE A 701 -41.49 -56.65 -5.93
C PHE A 701 -40.38 -57.53 -5.36
N SER A 702 -40.56 -58.05 -4.15
CA SER A 702 -39.51 -58.80 -3.45
C SER A 702 -39.33 -60.24 -3.92
N LEU A 703 -40.23 -60.77 -4.76
CA LEU A 703 -40.21 -62.14 -5.29
C LEU A 703 -40.07 -62.12 -6.82
N ASP A 704 -39.63 -63.24 -7.39
CA ASP A 704 -39.59 -63.44 -8.85
C ASP A 704 -41.00 -63.27 -9.44
N THR A 705 -41.15 -62.38 -10.42
CA THR A 705 -42.44 -62.08 -11.05
C THR A 705 -42.86 -63.13 -12.06
N GLN A 706 -41.99 -64.11 -12.38
CA GLN A 706 -42.29 -65.23 -13.29
C GLN A 706 -42.79 -64.81 -14.68
N GLY A 707 -42.46 -63.60 -15.13
CA GLY A 707 -42.90 -63.04 -16.41
C GLY A 707 -44.04 -62.02 -16.32
N ILE A 708 -44.61 -61.79 -15.13
CA ILE A 708 -45.57 -60.69 -14.90
C ILE A 708 -44.87 -59.33 -15.06
N THR A 709 -45.48 -58.44 -15.83
CA THR A 709 -45.02 -57.06 -16.02
C THR A 709 -45.60 -56.15 -14.94
N ILE A 710 -44.78 -55.24 -14.42
CA ILE A 710 -45.16 -54.29 -13.37
C ILE A 710 -45.12 -52.87 -13.92
N THR A 711 -46.21 -52.12 -13.80
CA THR A 711 -46.28 -50.69 -14.12
C THR A 711 -46.76 -49.89 -12.91
N ALA A 712 -46.29 -48.66 -12.77
CA ALA A 712 -46.63 -47.78 -11.66
C ALA A 712 -46.91 -46.36 -12.14
N TRP A 713 -47.85 -45.67 -11.49
CA TRP A 713 -48.14 -44.26 -11.73
C TRP A 713 -48.66 -43.61 -10.44
N VAL A 714 -48.36 -42.34 -10.23
CA VAL A 714 -48.99 -41.58 -9.14
C VAL A 714 -50.44 -41.34 -9.52
N SER A 715 -51.37 -41.93 -8.77
CA SER A 715 -52.82 -41.89 -9.07
C SER A 715 -53.56 -40.82 -8.27
N ALA A 716 -53.00 -40.37 -7.16
CA ALA A 716 -53.48 -39.24 -6.36
C ALA A 716 -52.35 -38.72 -5.44
N ALA A 717 -52.60 -37.62 -4.72
CA ALA A 717 -51.69 -37.16 -3.68
C ALA A 717 -51.35 -38.29 -2.70
N ASN A 718 -50.05 -38.45 -2.40
CA ASN A 718 -49.48 -39.48 -1.55
C ASN A 718 -49.74 -40.94 -1.98
N THR A 719 -50.20 -41.20 -3.21
CA THR A 719 -50.70 -42.52 -3.64
C THR A 719 -50.12 -42.95 -5.00
N VAL A 720 -49.40 -44.07 -5.02
CA VAL A 720 -48.94 -44.73 -6.25
C VAL A 720 -49.81 -45.95 -6.52
N SER A 721 -50.44 -46.02 -7.68
CA SER A 721 -51.07 -47.24 -8.16
C SER A 721 -50.03 -48.10 -8.87
N VAL A 722 -50.06 -49.40 -8.59
CA VAL A 722 -49.17 -50.39 -9.21
C VAL A 722 -50.01 -51.51 -9.82
N ARG A 723 -49.77 -51.82 -11.09
CA ARG A 723 -50.44 -52.87 -11.85
C ARG A 723 -49.47 -54.03 -12.08
N PHE A 724 -49.93 -55.23 -11.71
CA PHE A 724 -49.34 -56.51 -12.12
C PHE A 724 -50.15 -57.02 -13.31
N GLN A 725 -49.51 -57.23 -14.45
CA GLN A 725 -50.17 -57.69 -15.68
C GLN A 725 -49.49 -58.96 -16.19
N ASN A 726 -50.24 -60.06 -16.24
CA ASN A 726 -49.77 -61.35 -16.73
C ASN A 726 -50.03 -61.47 -18.24
N GLU A 727 -48.98 -61.71 -19.01
CA GLU A 727 -49.01 -61.92 -20.47
C GLU A 727 -48.15 -63.13 -20.87
N SER A 728 -47.99 -64.10 -19.95
CA SER A 728 -47.05 -65.21 -20.12
C SER A 728 -47.61 -66.40 -20.90
N GLY A 729 -48.88 -66.36 -21.33
CA GLY A 729 -49.56 -67.47 -22.01
C GLY A 729 -50.12 -68.54 -21.07
N GLY A 730 -50.09 -68.33 -19.74
CA GLY A 730 -50.56 -69.28 -18.73
C GLY A 730 -50.94 -68.60 -17.41
N THR A 731 -51.62 -69.33 -16.51
CA THR A 731 -51.97 -68.78 -15.17
C THR A 731 -50.75 -68.78 -14.26
N LEU A 732 -50.50 -67.64 -13.59
CA LEU A 732 -49.43 -67.47 -12.61
C LEU A 732 -50.01 -67.07 -11.26
N ASP A 733 -49.61 -67.79 -10.20
CA ASP A 733 -49.97 -67.53 -8.80
C ASP A 733 -48.69 -67.26 -8.01
N ILE A 734 -48.37 -65.98 -7.84
CA ILE A 734 -47.16 -65.54 -7.14
C ILE A 734 -47.50 -65.23 -5.68
N ALA A 735 -46.66 -65.70 -4.76
CA ALA A 735 -46.90 -65.57 -3.33
C ALA A 735 -46.85 -64.10 -2.83
N SER A 736 -47.42 -63.86 -1.66
CA SER A 736 -47.34 -62.58 -0.95
C SER A 736 -45.90 -62.11 -0.74
N GLY A 737 -45.64 -60.84 -1.05
CA GLY A 737 -44.32 -60.22 -0.96
C GLY A 737 -44.38 -58.73 -0.63
N THR A 738 -43.21 -58.09 -0.57
CA THR A 738 -43.08 -56.64 -0.39
C THR A 738 -43.09 -55.94 -1.73
N LEU A 739 -44.11 -55.12 -1.94
CA LEU A 739 -44.22 -54.20 -3.06
C LEU A 739 -43.65 -52.84 -2.66
N LYS A 740 -42.63 -52.38 -3.37
CA LYS A 740 -42.01 -51.06 -3.16
C LYS A 740 -42.31 -50.16 -4.35
N ALA A 741 -42.92 -49.01 -4.09
CA ALA A 741 -43.06 -47.92 -5.05
C ALA A 741 -42.01 -46.84 -4.77
N THR A 742 -41.41 -46.31 -5.85
CA THR A 742 -40.47 -45.19 -5.80
C THR A 742 -40.96 -44.10 -6.74
N VAL A 743 -41.05 -42.87 -6.24
CA VAL A 743 -41.40 -41.67 -7.01
C VAL A 743 -40.16 -40.80 -7.15
N PHE A 744 -39.95 -40.28 -8.36
CA PHE A 744 -38.86 -39.37 -8.69
C PHE A 744 -39.41 -37.97 -8.90
N ARG A 745 -38.85 -37.01 -8.15
CA ARG A 745 -39.28 -35.62 -8.13
C ARG A 745 -38.11 -34.65 -8.29
#